data_AF-A0A533XQ38-F1
#
_entry.id   AF-A0A533XQ38-F1
#
_cell.length_a   1.000
_cell.length_b   1.000
_cell.length_c   1.000
_cell.angle_alpha   90.00
_cell.angle_beta   90.00
_cell.angle_gamma   90.00
#
_symmetry.space_group_name_H-M   'P 1'
#
loop_
_entity.id
_entity.type
_entity.pdbx_description
1 polymer ?
#
loop_
_entity_poly.entity_id
_entity_poly.type
_entity_poly.pdbx_seq_one_letter_code
_entity_poly.pdbx_strand_id
1 'polypeptide(L)'
;MAVETLLTVRNKDLFQLAPEQAVIIFRELLWAEAGVSGIAKSCVSVPGDIYDSDGGIDAEVKDSPSNSKQGLIKPGLTAYQIKTGKSNLNKKTTLRLILFKEKSNELKPEVQKCLDNDGTFTIIHFGWDGANAKVRKAVTEIKKQLATVAARYKRARIDVIPQNKLIGFISPYPSLALRLNGKALGQFRTHFGWSSEAEMKRPFVLAADHPQKIGTMQTELRSNDRPVHLHVVGEPGVGKTRLVLEATKEEDLRPLVIYCDDPAKILASQLMSDLIREDSSFYAILIVDECDDETRTKLWNKLRHRSPRIKLITIYNESVEVSGVTVIESPSMRKDQITSIIANYGVPAIEAAHWADFCGGSPRVAHVVGENLKNNPEDISQSPSTVDVWNRFIAGGDLLDSQKAADRRLVLEHVALFKRFGFGEPVQDEAKAISKLIHKVDARITWSRFNEVVNELRQRKILQGSTTLYITPKLLHIKLWATWWEKYGSVFEMNKFASDLPPNLFDWFLEIFEYARESSEASRQVRELLGSGGQFNDIQTLKSKREALFFRSLALASPEEALRCLERTIGEANREQLLELTEGRREVIYSLEHIALYRELFPGAARLLLKLGEAENETWDNNASGVFRDLFTLGPGRVASTSTPPEERLLVLIETLESSSSEKRKLAFAACERALETEHFVRHGNIDEAGLRNGPEGWTPKTYAEWWDAYGQIWQLLRERLDTLGNDERQSVVNILLHRSRGLILRTSLGDIVIDSLDLLLVKGYADKKAVLKTLIEVLHYDGKQLLPDIRGKLEEFKQRLEGNDFTSQLRRYVGMDMLEDDHDEEGSQAGTGERRINELAQKAAQNKELLTPELEWLVTSEAEKGLQFGYQLGLADVNFELLPVLIDAHQNAAEKTNVYFLSGYFRALFERNQPKWEEELDKILEASKLRFWIPELTWRSGPVTDRAAERVLSLIQRGIVG
;
A
#
# COMPACT_ATOMS: atom_id res chain seq x y z
N MET A 1 39.68 23.55 50.94
CA MET A 1 39.36 23.76 49.50
C MET A 1 38.10 22.97 49.21
N ALA A 2 37.04 23.59 48.68
CA ALA A 2 35.87 22.83 48.25
C ALA A 2 36.30 21.91 47.11
N VAL A 3 35.97 20.62 47.21
CA VAL A 3 36.27 19.64 46.15
C VAL A 3 35.47 20.04 44.91
N GLU A 4 36.15 20.37 43.81
CA GLU A 4 35.49 20.68 42.55
C GLU A 4 34.72 19.44 42.06
N THR A 5 33.41 19.57 41.89
CA THR A 5 32.55 18.49 41.38
C THR A 5 32.16 18.73 39.92
N LEU A 6 31.49 17.74 39.32
CA LEU A 6 30.96 17.84 37.96
C LEU A 6 30.04 19.07 37.77
N LEU A 7 29.35 19.48 38.83
CA LEU A 7 28.31 20.52 38.84
C LEU A 7 28.79 21.89 39.37
N THR A 8 30.08 22.04 39.71
CA THR A 8 30.62 23.31 40.21
C THR A 8 30.71 24.35 39.08
N VAL A 9 29.91 25.42 39.15
CA VAL A 9 29.97 26.55 38.21
C VAL A 9 30.86 27.66 38.78
N ARG A 10 31.80 28.19 38.00
CA ARG A 10 32.73 29.24 38.44
C ARG A 10 32.39 30.57 37.78
N ASN A 11 32.86 31.66 38.41
CA ASN A 11 32.77 33.00 37.85
C ASN A 11 33.33 33.07 36.41
N LYS A 12 34.42 32.36 36.08
CA LYS A 12 34.95 32.40 34.70
C LYS A 12 33.99 31.79 33.67
N ASP A 13 33.19 30.80 34.07
CA ASP A 13 32.27 30.09 33.18
C ASP A 13 31.10 31.00 32.75
N LEU A 14 30.63 31.89 33.65
CA LEU A 14 29.63 32.93 33.31
C LEU A 14 30.24 34.12 32.57
N PHE A 15 31.46 34.51 32.93
CA PHE A 15 32.12 35.69 32.38
C PHE A 15 32.42 35.57 30.88
N GLN A 16 32.69 34.34 30.40
CA GLN A 16 33.08 34.06 29.02
C GLN A 16 31.89 33.96 28.04
N LEU A 17 30.65 33.99 28.54
CA LEU A 17 29.46 33.89 27.68
C LEU A 17 29.32 35.12 26.79
N ALA A 18 29.05 34.87 25.50
CA ALA A 18 28.58 35.91 24.60
C ALA A 18 27.21 36.45 25.07
N PRO A 19 26.83 37.69 24.73
CA PRO A 19 25.53 38.27 25.11
C PRO A 19 24.35 37.34 24.82
N GLU A 20 24.31 36.74 23.63
CA GLU A 20 23.24 35.83 23.19
C GLU A 20 23.14 34.58 24.08
N GLN A 21 24.29 33.98 24.40
CA GLN A 21 24.37 32.80 25.25
C GLN A 21 23.94 33.11 26.69
N ALA A 22 24.28 34.30 27.20
CA ALA A 22 23.85 34.74 28.53
C ALA A 22 22.33 34.91 28.61
N VAL A 23 21.70 35.47 27.56
CA VAL A 23 20.23 35.56 27.46
C VAL A 23 19.61 34.16 27.44
N ILE A 24 20.12 33.25 26.61
CA ILE A 24 19.61 31.87 26.52
C ILE A 24 19.73 31.14 27.86
N ILE A 25 20.87 31.22 28.54
CA ILE A 25 21.06 30.59 29.86
C ILE A 25 20.12 31.20 30.90
N PHE A 26 19.96 32.53 30.90
CA PHE A 26 19.05 33.18 31.84
C PHE A 26 17.59 32.82 31.57
N ARG A 27 17.20 32.72 30.29
CA ARG A 27 15.88 32.23 29.88
C ARG A 27 15.61 30.82 30.44
N GLU A 28 16.56 29.91 30.27
CA GLU A 28 16.41 28.55 30.80
C GLU A 28 16.38 28.50 32.33
N LEU A 29 17.14 29.37 33.00
CA LEU A 29 17.08 29.53 34.44
C LEU A 29 15.70 30.04 34.91
N LEU A 30 15.14 31.05 34.23
CA LEU A 30 13.82 31.58 34.54
C LEU A 30 12.73 30.51 34.37
N TRP A 31 12.78 29.75 33.28
CA TRP A 31 11.82 28.67 33.04
C TRP A 31 11.95 27.53 34.05
N ALA A 32 13.18 27.14 34.41
CA ALA A 32 13.41 26.15 35.45
C ALA A 32 12.81 26.60 36.79
N GLU A 33 13.08 27.85 37.18
CA GLU A 33 12.57 28.44 38.43
C GLU A 33 11.05 28.57 38.44
N ALA A 34 10.47 29.05 37.34
CA ALA A 34 9.02 29.20 37.19
C ALA A 34 8.31 27.85 37.27
N GLY A 35 8.79 26.85 36.53
CA GLY A 35 8.23 25.50 36.51
C GLY A 35 8.31 24.82 37.88
N VAL A 36 9.47 24.90 38.54
CA VAL A 36 9.67 24.34 39.89
C VAL A 36 8.85 25.05 40.97
N SER A 37 8.50 26.32 40.74
CA SER A 37 7.68 27.14 41.64
C SER A 37 6.18 27.11 41.32
N GLY A 38 5.76 26.39 40.26
CA GLY A 38 4.35 26.31 39.86
C GLY A 38 3.78 27.60 39.27
N ILE A 39 4.62 28.47 38.72
CA ILE A 39 4.20 29.72 38.06
C ILE A 39 3.71 29.37 36.64
N ALA A 40 2.54 29.90 36.26
CA ALA A 40 1.92 29.60 34.97
C ALA A 40 2.81 30.06 33.80
N LYS A 41 2.87 29.27 32.71
CA LYS A 41 3.72 29.58 31.56
C LYS A 41 3.36 30.92 30.90
N SER A 42 2.08 31.26 30.86
CA SER A 42 1.58 32.55 30.34
C SER A 42 2.12 33.77 31.09
N CYS A 43 2.64 33.57 32.31
CA CYS A 43 3.24 34.63 33.11
C CYS A 43 4.68 34.91 32.72
N VAL A 44 5.40 33.99 32.05
CA VAL A 44 6.81 34.16 31.70
C VAL A 44 6.91 34.64 30.26
N SER A 45 7.58 35.77 30.05
CA SER A 45 7.85 36.32 28.72
C SER A 45 9.33 36.59 28.55
N VAL A 46 9.95 35.89 27.61
CA VAL A 46 11.35 36.10 27.23
C VAL A 46 11.42 36.14 25.70
N PRO A 47 11.68 37.31 25.09
CA PRO A 47 11.80 37.45 23.64
C PRO A 47 12.78 36.44 23.04
N GLY A 48 12.43 35.91 21.86
CA GLY A 48 13.29 34.97 21.12
C GLY A 48 14.35 35.67 20.27
N ASP A 49 14.07 36.90 19.83
CA ASP A 49 14.98 37.76 19.09
C ASP A 49 15.65 38.75 20.06
N ILE A 50 16.97 38.69 20.15
CA ILE A 50 17.79 39.54 21.03
C ILE A 50 18.25 40.83 20.33
N TYR A 51 17.92 41.00 19.05
CA TYR A 51 18.28 42.17 18.24
C TYR A 51 17.15 43.19 18.10
N ASP A 52 15.93 42.83 18.50
CA ASP A 52 14.84 43.78 18.60
C ASP A 52 15.08 44.79 19.73
N SER A 53 14.75 46.06 19.51
CA SER A 53 15.02 47.12 20.48
C SER A 53 14.06 47.03 21.67
N ASP A 54 14.40 46.16 22.64
CA ASP A 54 13.59 45.65 23.76
C ASP A 54 13.11 46.68 24.81
N GLY A 55 13.18 47.98 24.51
CA GLY A 55 12.69 49.02 25.42
C GLY A 55 13.34 49.01 26.82
N GLY A 56 14.47 48.30 26.99
CA GLY A 56 15.23 48.18 28.23
C GLY A 56 14.88 47.00 29.15
N ILE A 57 14.12 45.99 28.69
CA ILE A 57 13.83 44.76 29.44
C ILE A 57 14.10 43.55 28.52
N ASP A 58 14.98 42.65 28.96
CA ASP A 58 15.36 41.44 28.18
C ASP A 58 14.52 40.21 28.57
N ALA A 59 13.80 40.25 29.70
CA ALA A 59 12.86 39.21 30.14
C ALA A 59 11.89 39.77 31.20
N GLU A 60 10.67 39.25 31.28
CA GLU A 60 9.72 39.59 32.35
C GLU A 60 8.90 38.40 32.83
N VAL A 61 8.48 38.44 34.09
CA VAL A 61 7.49 37.52 34.67
C VAL A 61 6.37 38.33 35.30
N LYS A 62 5.13 38.11 34.86
CA LYS A 62 3.91 38.80 35.29
C LYS A 62 3.16 38.03 36.36
N ASP A 63 2.41 38.75 37.19
CA ASP A 63 1.38 38.20 38.09
C ASP A 63 1.84 37.02 38.96
N SER A 64 3.10 37.02 39.39
CA SER A 64 3.59 35.97 40.26
C SER A 64 2.91 36.10 41.64
N PRO A 65 2.24 35.04 42.16
CA PRO A 65 1.46 35.15 43.39
C PRO A 65 2.34 35.26 44.65
N SER A 66 3.58 34.80 44.58
CA SER A 66 4.53 34.76 45.70
C SER A 66 5.97 34.79 45.20
N ASN A 67 6.96 34.83 46.10
CA ASN A 67 8.34 34.63 45.68
C ASN A 67 8.51 33.21 45.15
N SER A 68 9.28 33.06 44.07
CA SER A 68 9.71 31.73 43.63
C SER A 68 10.58 31.04 44.69
N LYS A 69 10.75 29.72 44.58
CA LYS A 69 11.41 28.91 45.62
C LYS A 69 12.84 29.37 45.94
N GLN A 70 13.62 29.80 44.95
CA GLN A 70 14.95 30.38 45.15
C GLN A 70 14.91 31.90 45.32
N GLY A 71 13.77 32.53 45.02
CA GLY A 71 13.55 33.96 45.16
C GLY A 71 14.10 34.79 43.99
N LEU A 72 14.33 34.18 42.82
CA LEU A 72 14.69 34.89 41.59
C LEU A 72 13.50 35.69 41.02
N ILE A 73 12.28 35.15 41.14
CA ILE A 73 11.03 35.79 40.72
C ILE A 73 10.33 36.36 41.96
N LYS A 74 9.87 37.61 41.87
CA LYS A 74 9.21 38.34 42.96
C LYS A 74 7.70 38.42 42.74
N PRO A 75 6.90 38.63 43.80
CA PRO A 75 5.46 38.83 43.68
C PRO A 75 5.11 39.99 42.74
N GLY A 76 4.08 39.78 41.90
CA GLY A 76 3.65 40.72 40.87
C GLY A 76 4.50 40.65 39.61
N LEU A 77 4.82 41.82 39.03
CA LEU A 77 5.68 41.96 37.86
C LEU A 77 7.16 41.97 38.27
N THR A 78 7.97 41.10 37.68
CA THR A 78 9.44 41.16 37.75
C THR A 78 10.02 41.33 36.34
N ALA A 79 10.75 42.42 36.12
CA ALA A 79 11.44 42.69 34.87
C ALA A 79 12.94 42.49 35.03
N TYR A 80 13.60 41.98 34.00
CA TYR A 80 15.02 41.68 34.00
C TYR A 80 15.74 42.42 32.88
N GLN A 81 16.88 43.01 33.21
CA GLN A 81 17.85 43.47 32.22
C GLN A 81 19.18 42.74 32.47
N ILE A 82 19.66 42.06 31.45
CA ILE A 82 20.87 41.26 31.41
C ILE A 82 22.05 42.11 30.89
N LYS A 83 23.19 41.98 31.58
CA LYS A 83 24.46 42.60 31.19
C LYS A 83 25.60 41.60 31.26
N THR A 84 26.46 41.66 30.26
CA THR A 84 27.67 40.85 30.11
C THR A 84 28.92 41.73 30.07
N GLY A 85 30.11 41.11 30.09
CA GLY A 85 31.39 41.84 30.03
C GLY A 85 31.84 42.47 31.36
N LYS A 86 32.86 43.35 31.31
CA LYS A 86 33.50 43.97 32.50
C LYS A 86 32.81 45.24 33.00
N SER A 87 31.58 45.49 32.60
CA SER A 87 30.90 46.74 32.93
C SER A 87 30.69 46.87 34.45
N ASN A 88 31.09 48.00 35.04
CA ASN A 88 31.02 48.21 36.48
C ASN A 88 29.74 49.00 36.82
N LEU A 89 28.80 48.35 37.50
CA LEU A 89 27.52 48.94 37.92
C LEU A 89 27.65 50.06 38.97
N ASN A 90 28.85 50.33 39.47
CA ASN A 90 29.10 51.51 40.33
C ASN A 90 29.37 52.80 39.53
N LYS A 91 29.53 52.73 38.21
CA LYS A 91 29.71 53.92 37.37
C LYS A 91 28.33 54.50 37.00
N LYS A 92 28.12 55.78 37.31
CA LYS A 92 26.88 56.50 37.02
C LYS A 92 26.48 56.43 35.54
N THR A 93 27.47 56.50 34.63
CA THR A 93 27.28 56.40 33.18
C THR A 93 26.73 55.04 32.74
N THR A 94 27.25 53.94 33.30
CA THR A 94 26.77 52.58 33.02
C THR A 94 25.30 52.40 33.41
N LEU A 95 24.94 52.84 34.63
CA LEU A 95 23.55 52.76 35.12
C LEU A 95 22.61 53.61 34.26
N ARG A 96 23.08 54.76 33.79
CA ARG A 96 22.29 55.63 32.92
C ARG A 96 21.97 54.96 31.57
N LEU A 97 22.94 54.25 30.97
CA LEU A 97 22.73 53.48 29.73
C LEU A 97 21.75 52.31 29.90
N ILE A 98 21.62 51.79 31.11
CA ILE A 98 20.63 50.74 31.42
C ILE A 98 19.23 51.33 31.47
N LEU A 99 19.04 52.43 32.20
CA LEU A 99 17.73 52.97 32.57
C LEU A 99 17.12 53.92 31.53
N PHE A 100 17.94 54.70 30.82
CA PHE A 100 17.50 55.82 29.98
C PHE A 100 17.73 55.57 28.49
N LYS A 101 16.94 56.22 27.64
CA LYS A 101 17.20 56.29 26.20
C LYS A 101 18.51 57.03 25.93
N GLU A 102 19.19 56.70 24.83
CA GLU A 102 20.43 57.36 24.46
C GLU A 102 20.24 58.87 24.31
N LYS A 103 21.16 59.65 24.89
CA LYS A 103 21.18 61.12 24.87
C LYS A 103 19.90 61.80 25.41
N SER A 104 19.07 61.09 26.18
CA SER A 104 17.85 61.63 26.80
C SER A 104 17.85 61.49 28.33
N ASN A 105 16.93 62.19 28.99
CA ASN A 105 16.54 61.98 30.40
C ASN A 105 15.25 61.15 30.52
N GLU A 106 14.69 60.69 29.40
CA GLU A 106 13.55 59.76 29.40
C GLU A 106 14.00 58.34 29.70
N LEU A 107 13.25 57.66 30.56
CA LEU A 107 13.43 56.23 30.79
C LEU A 107 13.15 55.44 29.52
N LYS A 108 13.78 54.27 29.40
CA LYS A 108 13.39 53.35 28.35
C LYS A 108 11.95 52.86 28.58
N PRO A 109 11.14 52.69 27.52
CA PRO A 109 9.69 52.51 27.66
C PRO A 109 9.28 51.33 28.56
N GLU A 110 9.91 50.17 28.40
CA GLU A 110 9.53 48.97 29.17
C GLU A 110 10.03 49.06 30.62
N VAL A 111 11.18 49.70 30.87
CA VAL A 111 11.63 50.03 32.24
C VAL A 111 10.63 50.96 32.93
N GLN A 112 10.15 52.00 32.23
CA GLN A 112 9.16 52.93 32.78
C GLN A 112 7.84 52.21 33.11
N LYS A 113 7.34 51.40 32.18
CA LYS A 113 6.12 50.60 32.34
C LYS A 113 6.20 49.62 33.50
N CYS A 114 7.35 48.95 33.70
CA CYS A 114 7.56 48.09 34.86
C CYS A 114 7.43 48.87 36.17
N LEU A 115 8.07 50.03 36.27
CA LEU A 115 8.02 50.88 37.45
C LEU A 115 6.64 51.49 37.70
N ASP A 116 5.91 51.82 36.63
CA ASP A 116 4.55 52.39 36.70
C ASP A 116 3.52 51.37 37.19
N ASN A 117 3.77 50.08 36.98
CA ASN A 117 2.96 48.96 37.48
C ASN A 117 3.46 48.39 38.82
N ASP A 118 4.25 49.17 39.58
CA ASP A 118 4.85 48.76 40.87
C ASP A 118 5.68 47.45 40.81
N GLY A 119 6.21 47.13 39.62
CA GLY A 119 7.04 45.96 39.37
C GLY A 119 8.43 46.05 39.99
N THR A 120 9.10 44.90 40.06
CA THR A 120 10.50 44.80 40.49
C THR A 120 11.42 44.79 39.28
N PHE A 121 12.22 45.85 39.12
CA PHE A 121 13.24 45.92 38.08
C PHE A 121 14.56 45.32 38.56
N THR A 122 15.01 44.26 37.90
CA THR A 122 16.16 43.44 38.30
C THR A 122 17.26 43.50 37.26
N ILE A 123 18.47 43.88 37.67
CA ILE A 123 19.64 43.86 36.78
C ILE A 123 20.45 42.59 37.03
N ILE A 124 20.59 41.75 36.01
CA ILE A 124 21.40 40.53 36.04
C ILE A 124 22.76 40.84 35.42
N HIS A 125 23.84 40.53 36.12
CA HIS A 125 25.18 40.82 35.60
C HIS A 125 26.09 39.58 35.59
N PHE A 126 26.36 39.05 34.40
CA PHE A 126 27.14 37.83 34.19
C PHE A 126 28.64 37.99 34.39
N GLY A 127 29.18 39.21 34.36
CA GLY A 127 30.63 39.46 34.48
C GLY A 127 31.08 40.34 35.66
N TRP A 128 30.21 40.56 36.66
CA TRP A 128 30.50 41.45 37.79
C TRP A 128 30.18 40.78 39.12
N ASP A 129 31.22 40.47 39.89
CA ASP A 129 31.14 39.82 41.20
C ASP A 129 31.02 40.84 42.35
N GLY A 130 30.11 41.80 42.20
CA GLY A 130 29.98 42.90 43.16
C GLY A 130 29.69 42.41 44.59
N ALA A 131 30.62 42.63 45.52
CA ALA A 131 30.37 42.41 46.94
C ALA A 131 29.12 43.17 47.44
N ASN A 132 28.45 42.67 48.49
CA ASN A 132 27.17 43.22 49.00
C ASN A 132 27.16 44.74 49.18
N ALA A 133 28.25 45.35 49.66
CA ALA A 133 28.36 46.81 49.80
C ALA A 133 28.31 47.55 48.45
N LYS A 134 28.90 46.99 47.40
CA LYS A 134 28.87 47.54 46.03
C LYS A 134 27.48 47.39 45.41
N VAL A 135 26.79 46.27 45.63
CA VAL A 135 25.40 46.06 45.21
C VAL A 135 24.48 47.10 45.84
N ARG A 136 24.58 47.32 47.16
CA ARG A 136 23.79 48.36 47.86
C ARG A 136 24.07 49.77 47.32
N LYS A 137 25.33 50.09 47.00
CA LYS A 137 25.70 51.37 46.37
C LYS A 137 25.06 51.52 44.99
N ALA A 138 25.12 50.49 44.14
CA ALA A 138 24.49 50.51 42.82
C ALA A 138 22.96 50.71 42.92
N VAL A 139 22.27 49.96 43.80
CA VAL A 139 20.82 50.13 44.03
C VAL A 139 20.48 51.53 44.52
N THR A 140 21.27 52.09 45.44
CA THR A 140 21.05 53.45 45.96
C THR A 140 21.21 54.49 44.86
N GLU A 141 22.23 54.35 44.00
CA GLU A 141 22.45 55.26 42.87
C GLU A 141 21.37 55.11 41.79
N ILE A 142 20.89 53.90 41.50
CA ILE A 142 19.73 53.67 40.61
C ILE A 142 18.51 54.43 41.14
N LYS A 143 18.16 54.26 42.41
CA LYS A 143 17.02 54.97 43.02
C LYS A 143 17.20 56.48 43.00
N LYS A 144 18.43 56.98 43.18
CA LYS A 144 18.74 58.41 43.07
C LYS A 144 18.49 58.94 41.65
N GLN A 145 18.89 58.20 40.62
CA GLN A 145 18.64 58.56 39.22
C GLN A 145 17.16 58.46 38.84
N LEU A 146 16.44 57.45 39.31
CA LEU A 146 15.01 57.32 39.06
C LEU A 146 14.20 58.43 39.73
N ALA A 147 14.60 58.86 40.94
CA ALA A 147 13.95 59.96 41.65
C ALA A 147 14.04 61.31 40.92
N THR A 148 14.98 61.50 39.98
CA THR A 148 15.03 62.73 39.15
C THR A 148 13.98 62.73 38.04
N VAL A 149 13.39 61.57 37.72
CA VAL A 149 12.33 61.44 36.70
C VAL A 149 10.96 61.67 37.33
N ALA A 150 10.66 60.98 38.44
CA ALA A 150 9.42 61.16 39.19
C ALA A 150 9.61 60.81 40.68
N ALA A 151 9.00 61.60 41.57
CA ALA A 151 9.11 61.40 43.01
C ALA A 151 8.63 60.01 43.47
N ARG A 152 7.63 59.43 42.78
CA ARG A 152 7.10 58.08 43.05
C ARG A 152 8.17 56.99 42.96
N TYR A 153 9.14 57.12 42.06
CA TYR A 153 10.18 56.11 41.85
C TYR A 153 11.22 56.05 42.98
N LYS A 154 11.19 56.96 43.97
CA LYS A 154 11.99 56.82 45.19
C LYS A 154 11.66 55.52 45.94
N ARG A 155 10.42 55.02 45.79
CA ARG A 155 9.93 53.75 46.36
C ARG A 155 10.04 52.56 45.40
N ALA A 156 10.62 52.74 44.20
CA ALA A 156 10.79 51.67 43.22
C ALA A 156 11.48 50.42 43.81
N ARG A 157 11.01 49.25 43.41
CA ARG A 157 11.58 47.95 43.79
C ARG A 157 12.70 47.61 42.79
N ILE A 158 13.94 47.67 43.25
CA ILE A 158 15.13 47.45 42.41
C ILE A 158 15.95 46.33 43.04
N ASP A 159 16.31 45.32 42.25
CA ASP A 159 17.28 44.28 42.63
C ASP A 159 18.46 44.27 41.65
N VAL A 160 19.63 43.88 42.15
CA VAL A 160 20.84 43.73 41.34
C VAL A 160 21.46 42.39 41.71
N ILE A 161 21.55 41.49 40.75
CA ILE A 161 22.06 40.13 40.92
C ILE A 161 23.47 40.07 40.30
N PRO A 162 24.51 40.16 41.13
CA PRO A 162 25.89 39.94 40.70
C PRO A 162 26.15 38.47 40.35
N GLN A 163 27.29 38.23 39.72
CA GLN A 163 27.71 36.94 39.21
C GLN A 163 27.71 35.81 40.26
N ASN A 164 28.24 36.04 41.46
CA ASN A 164 28.25 35.05 42.54
C ASN A 164 26.84 34.67 43.01
N LYS A 165 25.92 35.64 43.11
CA LYS A 165 24.52 35.39 43.48
C LYS A 165 23.81 34.63 42.35
N LEU A 166 24.12 34.94 41.09
CA LEU A 166 23.62 34.21 39.92
C LEU A 166 24.06 32.74 39.92
N ILE A 167 25.31 32.43 40.27
CA ILE A 167 25.77 31.05 40.46
C ILE A 167 24.93 30.33 41.52
N GLY A 168 24.59 31.02 42.62
CA GLY A 168 23.70 30.49 43.65
C GLY A 168 22.33 30.12 43.09
N PHE A 169 21.73 30.95 42.23
CA PHE A 169 20.45 30.65 41.56
C PHE A 169 20.55 29.49 40.56
N ILE A 170 21.71 29.28 39.94
CA ILE A 170 21.95 28.18 38.99
C ILE A 170 22.21 26.85 39.69
N SER A 171 22.84 26.88 40.87
CA SER A 171 23.26 25.69 41.61
C SER A 171 22.18 24.61 41.82
N PRO A 172 20.89 24.93 42.05
CA PRO A 172 19.83 23.93 42.18
C PRO A 172 19.49 23.19 40.87
N TYR A 173 20.07 23.58 39.73
CA TYR A 173 19.72 23.06 38.40
C TYR A 173 20.94 22.40 37.74
N PRO A 174 21.18 21.09 37.99
CA PRO A 174 22.35 20.39 37.48
C PRO A 174 22.53 20.44 35.96
N SER A 175 21.45 20.45 35.18
CA SER A 175 21.52 20.55 33.71
C SER A 175 22.13 21.88 33.25
N LEU A 176 21.75 22.99 33.88
CA LEU A 176 22.33 24.31 33.60
C LEU A 176 23.81 24.38 34.01
N ALA A 177 24.18 23.75 35.12
CA ALA A 177 25.58 23.65 35.54
C ALA A 177 26.41 22.85 34.52
N LEU A 178 25.92 21.71 34.04
CA LEU A 178 26.57 20.91 32.99
C LEU A 178 26.76 21.71 31.70
N ARG A 179 25.76 22.50 31.32
CA ARG A 179 25.83 23.38 30.14
C ARG A 179 26.91 24.45 30.27
N LEU A 180 26.92 25.18 31.38
CA LEU A 180 27.89 26.25 31.63
C LEU A 180 29.32 25.74 31.77
N ASN A 181 29.50 24.52 32.28
CA ASN A 181 30.81 23.91 32.43
C ASN A 181 31.35 23.28 31.13
N GLY A 182 30.63 23.38 30.01
CA GLY A 182 31.01 22.77 28.74
C GLY A 182 30.94 21.25 28.72
N LYS A 183 30.24 20.64 29.69
CA LYS A 183 30.12 19.18 29.85
C LYS A 183 28.81 18.61 29.30
N ALA A 184 27.97 19.46 28.70
CA ALA A 184 26.65 19.11 28.17
C ALA A 184 26.62 18.09 27.02
N LEU A 185 27.78 17.78 26.41
CA LEU A 185 27.95 16.79 25.34
C LEU A 185 28.73 15.54 25.80
N GLY A 186 29.09 15.47 27.08
CA GLY A 186 29.86 14.36 27.63
C GLY A 186 29.00 13.14 27.95
N GLN A 187 29.38 12.45 29.02
CA GLN A 187 28.65 11.28 29.53
C GLN A 187 27.21 11.59 29.96
N PHE A 188 26.97 12.80 30.49
CA PHE A 188 25.65 13.28 30.91
C PHE A 188 25.26 14.44 30.02
N ARG A 189 24.24 14.22 29.18
CA ARG A 189 23.85 15.18 28.17
C ARG A 189 22.71 16.02 28.68
N THR A 190 22.77 17.32 28.42
CA THR A 190 21.59 18.18 28.60
C THR A 190 20.62 17.93 27.44
N HIS A 191 19.37 18.39 27.52
CA HIS A 191 18.45 18.27 26.37
C HIS A 191 19.05 18.90 25.10
N PHE A 192 19.71 20.06 25.23
CA PHE A 192 20.43 20.70 24.13
C PHE A 192 21.47 19.76 23.50
N GLY A 193 22.32 19.15 24.33
CA GLY A 193 23.35 18.22 23.86
C GLY A 193 22.77 17.00 23.18
N TRP A 194 21.76 16.38 23.80
CA TRP A 194 21.07 15.21 23.28
C TRP A 194 20.35 15.49 21.95
N SER A 195 19.63 16.60 21.84
CA SER A 195 18.94 17.01 20.60
C SER A 195 19.88 17.31 19.43
N SER A 196 21.17 17.53 19.71
CA SER A 196 22.17 17.88 18.69
C SER A 196 22.77 16.66 17.96
N GLU A 197 22.50 15.45 18.47
CA GLU A 197 22.97 14.18 17.90
C GLU A 197 22.36 13.90 16.52
N ALA A 198 23.13 13.26 15.63
CA ALA A 198 22.72 13.05 14.24
C ALA A 198 21.42 12.23 14.12
N GLU A 199 21.26 11.16 14.90
CA GLU A 199 20.02 10.36 14.91
C GLU A 199 18.81 11.17 15.40
N MET A 200 19.02 12.13 16.32
CA MET A 200 17.98 12.97 16.89
C MET A 200 17.63 14.20 16.04
N LYS A 201 18.37 14.48 14.97
CA LYS A 201 18.04 15.56 14.01
C LYS A 201 17.12 15.10 12.88
N ARG A 202 16.86 13.80 12.77
CA ARG A 202 15.98 13.24 11.74
C ARG A 202 14.53 13.77 11.92
N PRO A 203 13.79 14.04 10.83
CA PRO A 203 12.42 14.52 10.91
C PRO A 203 11.55 13.61 11.77
N PHE A 204 10.74 14.19 12.66
CA PHE A 204 9.83 13.43 13.51
C PHE A 204 8.44 13.33 12.87
N VAL A 205 8.09 12.14 12.39
CA VAL A 205 6.75 11.85 11.85
C VAL A 205 5.83 11.42 13.00
N LEU A 206 4.68 12.09 13.14
CA LEU A 206 3.74 11.82 14.22
C LEU A 206 2.85 10.62 13.89
N ALA A 207 2.84 9.64 14.80
CA ALA A 207 1.79 8.63 14.86
C ALA A 207 0.53 9.20 15.55
N ALA A 208 -0.64 8.62 15.28
CA ALA A 208 -1.92 9.09 15.81
C ALA A 208 -1.93 9.22 17.35
N ASP A 209 -1.24 8.30 18.04
CA ASP A 209 -1.20 8.25 19.50
C ASP A 209 -0.07 9.10 20.12
N HIS A 210 0.90 9.59 19.31
CA HIS A 210 2.03 10.37 19.82
C HIS A 210 1.60 11.61 20.61
N PRO A 211 0.66 12.46 20.13
CA PRO A 211 0.25 13.65 20.88
C PRO A 211 -0.32 13.32 22.26
N GLN A 212 -1.11 12.25 22.37
CA GLN A 212 -1.66 11.81 23.65
C GLN A 212 -0.55 11.35 24.60
N LYS A 213 0.36 10.49 24.14
CA LYS A 213 1.47 9.97 24.96
C LYS A 213 2.39 11.10 25.42
N ILE A 214 2.73 12.03 24.52
CA ILE A 214 3.50 13.25 24.85
C ILE A 214 2.77 14.07 25.93
N GLY A 215 1.47 14.31 25.76
CA GLY A 215 0.64 15.03 26.74
C GLY A 215 0.63 14.36 28.12
N THR A 216 0.51 13.03 28.18
CA THR A 216 0.59 12.27 29.44
C THR A 216 1.94 12.44 30.11
N MET A 217 3.05 12.24 29.38
CA MET A 217 4.40 12.42 29.94
C MET A 217 4.61 13.82 30.49
N GLN A 218 4.21 14.83 29.72
CA GLN A 218 4.31 16.23 30.13
C GLN A 218 3.48 16.54 31.38
N THR A 219 2.31 15.94 31.52
CA THR A 219 1.44 16.10 32.70
C THR A 219 2.08 15.49 33.94
N GLU A 220 2.56 14.25 33.85
CA GLU A 220 3.26 13.56 34.94
C GLU A 220 4.55 14.27 35.35
N LEU A 221 5.35 14.75 34.39
CA LEU A 221 6.57 15.50 34.67
C LEU A 221 6.31 16.86 35.33
N ARG A 222 5.08 17.37 35.31
CA ARG A 222 4.66 18.60 36.00
C ARG A 222 4.02 18.34 37.38
N SER A 223 3.64 17.10 37.67
CA SER A 223 3.11 16.71 38.99
C SER A 223 4.17 16.88 40.09
N ASN A 224 3.74 17.45 41.22
CA ASN A 224 4.58 17.67 42.41
C ASN A 224 3.95 17.11 43.69
N ASP A 225 2.85 16.37 43.57
CA ASP A 225 2.06 15.78 44.66
C ASP A 225 2.48 14.34 45.00
N ARG A 226 3.21 13.67 44.09
CA ARG A 226 3.67 12.29 44.27
C ARG A 226 5.07 12.06 43.66
N PRO A 227 5.75 10.97 44.02
CA PRO A 227 6.96 10.55 43.31
C PRO A 227 6.67 10.23 41.84
N VAL A 228 7.51 10.73 40.94
CA VAL A 228 7.32 10.58 39.48
C VAL A 228 8.40 9.68 38.89
N HIS A 229 7.95 8.53 38.37
CA HIS A 229 8.73 7.62 37.54
C HIS A 229 7.93 7.25 36.30
N LEU A 230 8.43 7.66 35.13
CA LEU A 230 7.92 7.26 33.82
C LEU A 230 8.78 6.14 33.26
N HIS A 231 8.17 5.04 32.83
CA HIS A 231 8.87 3.97 32.13
C HIS A 231 8.37 3.88 30.68
N VAL A 232 9.23 4.24 29.73
CA VAL A 232 8.90 4.22 28.30
C VAL A 232 9.34 2.91 27.68
N VAL A 233 8.39 2.20 27.08
CA VAL A 233 8.55 0.83 26.56
C VAL A 233 8.10 0.75 25.11
N GLY A 234 8.53 -0.28 24.38
CA GLY A 234 8.21 -0.44 22.96
C GLY A 234 9.33 -1.10 22.17
N GLU A 235 9.06 -1.51 20.94
CA GLU A 235 10.01 -2.33 20.17
C GLU A 235 11.31 -1.58 19.81
N PRO A 236 12.42 -2.27 19.53
CA PRO A 236 13.62 -1.60 19.07
C PRO A 236 13.36 -0.81 17.78
N GLY A 237 13.84 0.43 17.75
CA GLY A 237 13.71 1.30 16.57
C GLY A 237 12.36 1.98 16.37
N VAL A 238 11.35 1.75 17.22
CA VAL A 238 10.02 2.43 17.15
C VAL A 238 10.05 3.91 17.54
N GLY A 239 11.19 4.41 18.02
CA GLY A 239 11.37 5.84 18.33
C GLY A 239 11.17 6.22 19.80
N LYS A 240 11.30 5.30 20.77
CA LYS A 240 11.17 5.59 22.22
C LYS A 240 12.02 6.78 22.69
N THR A 241 13.31 6.76 22.41
CA THR A 241 14.27 7.83 22.75
C THR A 241 13.82 9.16 22.13
N ARG A 242 13.40 9.13 20.87
CA ARG A 242 12.88 10.30 20.15
C ARG A 242 11.58 10.83 20.77
N LEU A 243 10.67 9.95 21.17
CA LEU A 243 9.41 10.30 21.81
C LEU A 243 9.64 11.04 23.14
N VAL A 244 10.59 10.58 23.96
CA VAL A 244 10.96 11.25 25.22
C VAL A 244 11.64 12.60 24.97
N LEU A 245 12.51 12.68 23.96
CA LEU A 245 13.16 13.93 23.57
C LEU A 245 12.14 14.99 23.17
N GLU A 246 11.14 14.59 22.38
CA GLU A 246 10.03 15.45 21.95
C GLU A 246 9.09 15.81 23.10
N ALA A 247 8.83 14.90 24.04
CA ALA A 247 8.01 15.19 25.22
C ALA A 247 8.65 16.21 26.17
N THR A 248 9.99 16.19 26.25
CA THR A 248 10.77 17.03 27.18
C THR A 248 11.31 18.32 26.56
N LYS A 249 10.96 18.63 25.30
CA LYS A 249 11.41 19.84 24.59
C LYS A 249 10.80 21.15 25.09
N GLU A 250 9.73 21.06 25.86
CA GLU A 250 8.98 22.18 26.43
C GLU A 250 9.88 23.10 27.26
N GLU A 251 9.69 24.42 27.16
CA GLU A 251 10.59 25.41 27.78
C GLU A 251 10.73 25.25 29.30
N ASP A 252 9.68 24.78 29.99
CA ASP A 252 9.66 24.52 31.44
C ASP A 252 10.29 23.19 31.86
N LEU A 253 10.41 22.21 30.95
CA LEU A 253 10.96 20.89 31.24
C LEU A 253 12.41 20.77 30.77
N ARG A 254 12.70 21.30 29.58
CA ARG A 254 14.00 21.24 28.90
C ARG A 254 15.20 21.61 29.80
N PRO A 255 15.14 22.69 30.61
CA PRO A 255 16.24 23.09 31.49
C PRO A 255 16.51 22.14 32.67
N LEU A 256 15.64 21.17 32.91
CA LEU A 256 15.77 20.19 34.01
C LEU A 256 16.34 18.85 33.52
N VAL A 257 16.40 18.63 32.21
CA VAL A 257 16.72 17.32 31.62
C VAL A 257 18.21 17.01 31.72
N ILE A 258 18.51 15.79 32.19
CA ILE A 258 19.80 15.13 32.07
C ILE A 258 19.59 13.75 31.48
N TYR A 259 20.19 13.49 30.33
CA TYR A 259 20.13 12.23 29.59
C TYR A 259 21.42 11.41 29.76
N CYS A 260 21.27 10.10 29.90
CA CYS A 260 22.34 9.12 29.92
C CYS A 260 21.90 7.83 29.21
N ASP A 261 22.75 7.26 28.36
CA ASP A 261 22.53 6.05 27.57
C ASP A 261 23.18 4.80 28.18
N ASP A 262 23.77 4.91 29.38
CA ASP A 262 24.44 3.83 30.09
C ASP A 262 23.99 3.77 31.56
N PRO A 263 23.03 2.89 31.88
CA PRO A 263 22.46 2.76 33.22
C PRO A 263 23.47 2.36 34.30
N ALA A 264 24.46 1.52 33.95
CA ALA A 264 25.48 1.07 34.89
C ALA A 264 26.42 2.24 35.27
N LYS A 265 26.80 3.04 34.27
CA LYS A 265 27.63 4.23 34.48
C LYS A 265 26.97 5.28 35.37
N ILE A 266 25.67 5.58 35.19
CA ILE A 266 24.99 6.55 36.07
C ILE A 266 24.94 6.04 37.51
N LEU A 267 24.65 4.76 37.74
CA LEU A 267 24.58 4.17 39.09
C LEU A 267 25.88 4.33 39.90
N ALA A 268 27.03 4.25 39.23
CA ALA A 268 28.37 4.36 39.82
C ALA A 268 28.97 5.78 39.75
N SER A 269 28.24 6.76 39.21
CA SER A 269 28.78 8.09 38.93
C SER A 269 28.80 9.03 40.14
N GLN A 270 29.70 10.00 40.10
CA GLN A 270 29.68 11.13 41.04
C GLN A 270 28.38 11.94 40.96
N LEU A 271 27.76 12.04 39.77
CA LEU A 271 26.48 12.72 39.59
C LEU A 271 25.38 12.07 40.43
N MET A 272 25.28 10.73 40.39
CA MET A 272 24.32 10.00 41.22
C MET A 272 24.56 10.25 42.71
N SER A 273 25.83 10.20 43.15
CA SER A 273 26.20 10.54 44.53
C SER A 273 25.75 11.96 44.92
N ASP A 274 25.94 12.94 44.03
CA ASP A 274 25.53 14.33 44.26
C ASP A 274 23.99 14.48 44.31
N LEU A 275 23.24 13.72 43.49
CA LEU A 275 21.78 13.75 43.45
C LEU A 275 21.12 13.15 44.71
N ILE A 276 21.72 12.12 45.31
CA ILE A 276 21.12 11.41 46.46
C ILE A 276 21.45 12.02 47.82
N ARG A 277 22.41 12.95 47.90
CA ARG A 277 22.79 13.65 49.13
C ARG A 277 21.59 14.25 49.85
N GLU A 278 21.55 14.15 51.17
CA GLU A 278 20.43 14.66 51.99
C GLU A 278 20.29 16.19 51.91
N ASP A 279 21.42 16.89 51.84
CA ASP A 279 21.49 18.36 51.71
C ASP A 279 21.32 18.83 50.25
N SER A 280 21.07 17.92 49.30
CA SER A 280 20.85 18.26 47.90
C SER A 280 19.57 19.07 47.75
N SER A 281 19.67 20.23 47.11
CA SER A 281 18.56 21.09 46.71
C SER A 281 18.23 20.99 45.22
N PHE A 282 18.75 19.96 44.54
CA PHE A 282 18.66 19.85 43.09
C PHE A 282 17.24 19.55 42.58
N TYR A 283 16.96 20.09 41.40
CA TYR A 283 15.79 19.81 40.57
C TYR A 283 16.26 19.28 39.21
N ALA A 284 15.84 18.07 38.85
CA ALA A 284 16.21 17.44 37.59
C ALA A 284 15.19 16.41 37.11
N ILE A 285 15.14 16.23 35.79
CA ILE A 285 14.50 15.11 35.11
C ILE A 285 15.65 14.23 34.60
N LEU A 286 15.92 13.14 35.31
CA LEU A 286 16.94 12.17 34.91
C LEU A 286 16.32 11.17 33.94
N ILE A 287 16.87 11.11 32.73
CA ILE A 287 16.47 10.18 31.67
C ILE A 287 17.60 9.16 31.53
N VAL A 288 17.26 7.89 31.71
CA VAL A 288 18.19 6.76 31.57
C VAL A 288 17.67 5.86 30.46
N ASP A 289 18.37 5.87 29.32
CA ASP A 289 18.11 5.00 28.18
C ASP A 289 18.71 3.61 28.39
N GLU A 290 18.20 2.62 27.65
CA GLU A 290 18.62 1.21 27.75
C GLU A 290 18.57 0.64 29.18
N CYS A 291 17.63 1.11 30.00
CA CYS A 291 17.54 0.79 31.42
C CYS A 291 16.70 -0.46 31.71
N ASP A 292 17.38 -1.60 31.86
CA ASP A 292 16.78 -2.88 32.28
C ASP A 292 16.04 -2.80 33.63
N ASP A 293 15.25 -3.83 33.92
CA ASP A 293 14.39 -3.86 35.11
C ASP A 293 15.16 -3.84 36.44
N GLU A 294 16.29 -4.54 36.50
CA GLU A 294 17.14 -4.60 37.69
C GLU A 294 17.72 -3.22 38.01
N THR A 295 18.29 -2.56 37.01
CA THR A 295 18.90 -1.24 37.12
C THR A 295 17.84 -0.18 37.38
N ARG A 296 16.69 -0.26 36.70
CA ARG A 296 15.53 0.60 36.93
C ARG A 296 15.11 0.54 38.40
N THR A 297 15.00 -0.66 38.96
CA THR A 297 14.65 -0.86 40.37
C THR A 297 15.69 -0.25 41.32
N LYS A 298 16.99 -0.46 41.05
CA LYS A 298 18.09 0.14 41.83
C LYS A 298 18.05 1.67 41.79
N LEU A 299 17.87 2.26 40.61
CA LEU A 299 17.75 3.71 40.41
C LEU A 299 16.54 4.27 41.14
N TRP A 300 15.38 3.63 41.00
CA TRP A 300 14.15 4.09 41.63
C TRP A 300 14.23 4.04 43.15
N ASN A 301 14.79 2.98 43.72
CA ASN A 301 14.98 2.87 45.18
C ASN A 301 15.89 3.98 45.74
N LYS A 302 16.89 4.43 44.99
CA LYS A 302 17.77 5.54 45.38
C LYS A 302 17.09 6.91 45.24
N LEU A 303 16.25 7.12 44.22
CA LEU A 303 15.74 8.44 43.85
C LEU A 303 14.31 8.74 44.33
N ARG A 304 13.49 7.73 44.64
CA ARG A 304 12.06 7.92 44.99
C ARG A 304 11.85 8.92 46.14
N HIS A 305 12.74 8.92 47.13
CA HIS A 305 12.69 9.81 48.31
C HIS A 305 13.22 11.22 48.04
N ARG A 306 13.71 11.48 46.83
CA ARG A 306 14.13 12.81 46.35
C ARG A 306 13.11 13.40 45.38
N SER A 307 12.15 12.60 44.93
CA SER A 307 11.00 13.07 44.16
C SER A 307 10.07 13.91 45.05
N PRO A 308 9.36 14.92 44.53
CA PRO A 308 9.24 15.31 43.12
C PRO A 308 10.40 16.17 42.58
N ARG A 309 11.44 16.47 43.38
CA ARG A 309 12.55 17.32 42.93
C ARG A 309 13.40 16.63 41.87
N ILE A 310 13.68 15.35 42.08
CA ILE A 310 14.30 14.49 41.07
C ILE A 310 13.23 13.55 40.50
N LYS A 311 12.95 13.69 39.21
CA LYS A 311 12.01 12.85 38.45
C LYS A 311 12.79 11.90 37.56
N LEU A 312 12.29 10.68 37.39
CA LEU A 312 12.98 9.63 36.64
C LEU A 312 12.18 9.24 35.39
N ILE A 313 12.85 9.18 34.25
CA ILE A 313 12.36 8.53 33.04
C ILE A 313 13.32 7.40 32.71
N THR A 314 12.83 6.16 32.60
CA THR A 314 13.62 5.02 32.15
C THR A 314 13.07 4.50 30.83
N ILE A 315 13.94 4.30 29.85
CA ILE A 315 13.56 3.79 28.52
C ILE A 315 14.10 2.37 28.38
N TYR A 316 13.24 1.44 27.97
CA TYR A 316 13.65 0.06 27.68
C TYR A 316 12.73 -0.59 26.65
N ASN A 317 12.99 -1.84 26.29
CA ASN A 317 12.19 -2.57 25.30
C ASN A 317 10.98 -3.29 25.93
N GLU A 318 11.11 -3.70 27.19
CA GLU A 318 10.16 -4.58 27.88
C GLU A 318 9.25 -3.82 28.85
N SER A 319 7.99 -4.23 28.94
CA SER A 319 7.06 -3.76 29.97
C SER A 319 7.04 -4.69 31.17
N VAL A 320 7.19 -4.14 32.37
CA VAL A 320 6.97 -4.86 33.64
C VAL A 320 5.86 -4.12 34.40
N GLU A 321 4.85 -4.85 34.88
CA GLU A 321 3.84 -4.26 35.76
C GLU A 321 4.45 -4.00 37.15
N VAL A 322 4.64 -2.72 37.49
CA VAL A 322 5.27 -2.32 38.74
C VAL A 322 4.48 -1.18 39.38
N SER A 323 4.07 -1.38 40.64
CA SER A 323 3.34 -0.38 41.42
C SER A 323 4.18 0.89 41.62
N GLY A 324 3.55 2.05 41.40
CA GLY A 324 4.19 3.36 41.56
C GLY A 324 5.01 3.84 40.36
N VAL A 325 4.92 3.16 39.21
CA VAL A 325 5.57 3.55 37.95
C VAL A 325 4.52 3.72 36.86
N THR A 326 4.59 4.82 36.12
CA THR A 326 3.68 5.05 34.97
C THR A 326 4.33 4.53 33.71
N VAL A 327 3.75 3.47 33.12
CA VAL A 327 4.26 2.86 31.89
C VAL A 327 3.68 3.58 30.67
N ILE A 328 4.55 4.01 29.76
CA ILE A 328 4.21 4.69 28.50
C ILE A 328 4.70 3.80 27.36
N GLU A 329 3.76 3.12 26.70
CA GLU A 329 4.07 2.36 25.48
C GLU A 329 4.19 3.31 24.28
N SER A 330 5.34 3.22 23.59
CA SER A 330 5.61 3.92 22.35
C SER A 330 4.82 3.24 21.22
N PRO A 331 3.99 3.97 20.47
CA PRO A 331 3.15 3.36 19.45
C PRO A 331 4.01 2.87 18.28
N SER A 332 3.59 1.77 17.67
CA SER A 332 4.13 1.33 16.38
C SER A 332 3.61 2.22 15.25
N MET A 333 4.40 2.42 14.20
CA MET A 333 3.99 3.22 13.04
C MET A 333 3.22 2.38 12.03
N ARG A 334 2.15 2.97 11.49
CA ARG A 334 1.38 2.38 10.39
C ARG A 334 2.12 2.51 9.05
N LYS A 335 1.72 1.72 8.05
CA LYS A 335 2.37 1.66 6.73
C LYS A 335 2.44 3.03 6.05
N ASP A 336 1.38 3.84 6.13
CA ASP A 336 1.31 5.20 5.59
C ASP A 336 2.32 6.15 6.24
N GLN A 337 2.58 6.01 7.54
CA GLN A 337 3.57 6.80 8.27
C GLN A 337 4.99 6.39 7.90
N ILE A 338 5.25 5.08 7.78
CA ILE A 338 6.53 4.56 7.28
C ILE A 338 6.77 5.02 5.83
N THR A 339 5.75 4.95 4.98
CA THR A 339 5.79 5.46 3.60
C THR A 339 6.17 6.93 3.58
N SER A 340 5.58 7.73 4.48
CA SER A 340 5.91 9.16 4.61
C SER A 340 7.35 9.40 5.05
N ILE A 341 7.89 8.57 5.95
CA ILE A 341 9.31 8.64 6.35
C ILE A 341 10.22 8.40 5.15
N ILE A 342 9.95 7.37 4.34
CA ILE A 342 10.75 7.02 3.17
C ILE A 342 10.61 8.11 2.09
N ALA A 343 9.40 8.60 1.84
CA ALA A 343 9.13 9.64 0.86
C ALA A 343 9.86 10.97 1.15
N ASN A 344 10.13 11.29 2.44
CA ASN A 344 10.91 12.47 2.83
C ASN A 344 12.36 12.45 2.32
N TYR A 345 12.86 11.32 1.83
CA TYR A 345 14.17 11.22 1.20
C TYR A 345 14.16 11.49 -0.31
N GLY A 346 13.00 11.83 -0.90
CA GLY A 346 12.82 12.09 -2.33
C GLY A 346 12.38 10.87 -3.14
N VAL A 347 11.96 9.79 -2.47
CA VAL A 347 11.45 8.56 -3.10
C VAL A 347 9.99 8.76 -3.50
N PRO A 348 9.57 8.41 -4.73
CA PRO A 348 8.18 8.46 -5.15
C PRO A 348 7.26 7.66 -4.20
N ALA A 349 6.06 8.19 -3.91
CA ALA A 349 5.16 7.60 -2.91
C ALA A 349 4.79 6.13 -3.18
N ILE A 350 4.68 5.76 -4.46
CA ILE A 350 4.42 4.38 -4.91
C ILE A 350 5.56 3.45 -4.49
N GLU A 351 6.79 3.84 -4.78
CA GLU A 351 7.99 3.07 -4.44
C GLU A 351 8.19 3.04 -2.92
N ALA A 352 8.00 4.18 -2.24
CA ALA A 352 8.05 4.27 -0.78
C ALA A 352 7.04 3.33 -0.10
N ALA A 353 5.86 3.12 -0.69
CA ALA A 353 4.84 2.23 -0.17
C ALA A 353 5.22 0.74 -0.28
N HIS A 354 5.91 0.35 -1.36
CA HIS A 354 6.50 -0.98 -1.51
C HIS A 354 7.55 -1.21 -0.41
N TRP A 355 8.47 -0.27 -0.23
CA TRP A 355 9.51 -0.35 0.80
C TRP A 355 9.01 -0.33 2.23
N ALA A 356 7.86 0.30 2.48
CA ALA A 356 7.25 0.36 3.78
C ALA A 356 6.85 -1.03 4.32
N ASP A 357 6.47 -1.97 3.44
CA ASP A 357 6.12 -3.35 3.83
C ASP A 357 7.31 -4.10 4.45
N PHE A 358 8.52 -3.82 3.96
CA PHE A 358 9.73 -4.47 4.45
C PHE A 358 10.28 -3.86 5.75
N CYS A 359 9.80 -2.68 6.15
CA CYS A 359 10.27 -1.97 7.34
C CYS A 359 9.62 -2.46 8.65
N GLY A 360 8.53 -3.24 8.59
CA GLY A 360 7.87 -3.83 9.75
C GLY A 360 7.39 -2.80 10.79
N GLY A 361 7.00 -1.59 10.37
CA GLY A 361 6.56 -0.52 11.28
C GLY A 361 7.69 0.19 12.04
N SER A 362 8.97 -0.05 11.70
CA SER A 362 10.12 0.57 12.36
C SER A 362 10.59 1.86 11.64
N PRO A 363 10.43 3.04 12.26
CA PRO A 363 10.96 4.31 11.74
C PRO A 363 12.47 4.28 11.53
N ARG A 364 13.21 3.60 12.42
CA ARG A 364 14.67 3.48 12.29
C ARG A 364 15.06 2.77 11.00
N VAL A 365 14.37 1.68 10.66
CA VAL A 365 14.57 0.93 9.41
C VAL A 365 14.14 1.79 8.22
N ALA A 366 12.99 2.47 8.32
CA ALA A 366 12.48 3.34 7.26
C ALA A 366 13.45 4.47 6.89
N HIS A 367 14.10 5.10 7.87
CA HIS A 367 15.12 6.11 7.62
C HIS A 367 16.37 5.54 6.92
N VAL A 368 16.78 4.30 7.27
CA VAL A 368 17.89 3.61 6.59
C VAL A 368 17.52 3.28 5.15
N VAL A 369 16.31 2.77 4.92
CA VAL A 369 15.81 2.45 3.59
C VAL A 369 15.71 3.71 2.73
N GLY A 370 15.11 4.80 3.24
CA GLY A 370 15.03 6.07 2.53
C GLY A 370 16.41 6.64 2.19
N GLU A 371 17.38 6.54 3.10
CA GLU A 371 18.77 6.97 2.85
C GLU A 371 19.47 6.09 1.80
N ASN A 372 19.21 4.77 1.79
CA ASN A 372 19.71 3.84 0.77
C ASN A 372 19.15 4.14 -0.60
N LEU A 373 17.83 4.28 -0.71
CA LEU A 373 17.17 4.56 -1.99
C LEU A 373 17.67 5.87 -2.60
N LYS A 374 17.98 6.86 -1.76
CA LYS A 374 18.54 8.13 -2.19
C LYS A 374 20.00 8.02 -2.66
N ASN A 375 20.84 7.26 -1.95
CA ASN A 375 22.29 7.28 -2.15
C ASN A 375 22.82 6.09 -2.98
N ASN A 376 22.15 4.94 -2.95
CA ASN A 376 22.51 3.65 -3.56
C ASN A 376 21.25 2.96 -4.13
N PRO A 377 20.60 3.51 -5.17
CA PRO A 377 19.32 2.98 -5.67
C PRO A 377 19.41 1.54 -6.20
N GLU A 378 20.59 1.04 -6.56
CA GLU A 378 20.79 -0.31 -7.11
C GLU A 378 21.07 -1.41 -6.05
N ASP A 379 21.38 -1.05 -4.79
CA ASP A 379 21.63 -2.02 -3.71
C ASP A 379 21.09 -1.51 -2.36
N ILE A 380 19.85 -1.89 -2.08
CA ILE A 380 19.06 -1.38 -0.96
C ILE A 380 19.36 -2.18 0.32
N SER A 381 20.10 -3.29 0.19
CA SER A 381 20.57 -4.15 1.29
C SER A 381 21.87 -3.65 1.94
N GLN A 382 22.60 -2.74 1.28
CA GLN A 382 23.79 -2.11 1.85
C GLN A 382 23.42 -1.15 2.98
N SER A 383 24.33 -0.90 3.93
CA SER A 383 24.09 0.11 4.97
C SER A 383 24.58 1.45 4.43
N PRO A 384 23.72 2.47 4.23
CA PRO A 384 24.12 3.76 3.71
C PRO A 384 24.53 4.67 4.87
N SER A 385 25.54 4.27 5.65
CA SER A 385 26.18 5.21 6.58
C SER A 385 27.48 4.63 7.12
N THR A 386 28.30 5.50 7.71
CA THR A 386 29.45 5.15 8.56
C THR A 386 29.09 4.32 9.80
N VAL A 387 27.80 3.99 10.02
CA VAL A 387 27.30 3.18 11.14
C VAL A 387 26.62 1.92 10.62
N ASP A 388 27.10 0.78 11.08
CA ASP A 388 26.56 -0.54 10.73
C ASP A 388 25.25 -0.80 11.48
N VAL A 389 24.13 -0.32 10.91
CA VAL A 389 22.82 -0.35 11.59
C VAL A 389 22.38 -1.78 11.88
N TRP A 390 22.60 -2.73 10.98
CA TRP A 390 22.25 -4.13 11.19
C TRP A 390 23.08 -4.75 12.31
N ASN A 391 24.40 -4.53 12.34
CA ASN A 391 25.22 -5.07 13.42
C ASN A 391 24.92 -4.39 14.76
N ARG A 392 24.55 -3.11 14.77
CA ARG A 392 24.06 -2.44 16.00
C ARG A 392 22.70 -2.97 16.44
N PHE A 393 21.80 -3.25 15.49
CA PHE A 393 20.50 -3.86 15.75
C PHE A 393 20.66 -5.26 16.35
N ILE A 394 21.61 -6.06 15.86
CA ILE A 394 21.93 -7.39 16.40
C ILE A 394 22.64 -7.29 17.76
N ALA A 395 23.61 -6.38 17.92
CA ALA A 395 24.38 -6.26 19.15
C ALA A 395 23.60 -5.64 20.33
N GLY A 396 22.67 -4.72 20.05
CA GLY A 396 21.94 -3.99 21.10
C GLY A 396 22.86 -3.07 21.91
N GLY A 397 22.73 -3.11 23.23
CA GLY A 397 23.59 -2.37 24.17
C GLY A 397 24.99 -2.99 24.37
N ASP A 398 25.25 -4.19 23.85
CA ASP A 398 26.57 -4.82 23.98
C ASP A 398 27.60 -4.21 23.01
N LEU A 399 28.89 -4.38 23.36
CA LEU A 399 29.98 -4.11 22.42
C LEU A 399 29.85 -5.01 21.18
N LEU A 400 30.17 -4.44 20.03
CA LEU A 400 29.95 -5.03 18.72
C LEU A 400 30.76 -6.33 18.49
N ASP A 401 31.91 -6.40 19.15
CA ASP A 401 32.89 -7.50 19.18
C ASP A 401 32.72 -8.42 20.40
N SER A 402 31.70 -8.21 21.23
CA SER A 402 31.43 -9.09 22.38
C SER A 402 31.02 -10.50 21.93
N GLN A 403 31.35 -11.50 22.74
CA GLN A 403 30.94 -12.89 22.47
C GLN A 403 29.41 -13.04 22.39
N LYS A 404 28.64 -12.28 23.18
CA LYS A 404 27.18 -12.27 23.11
C LYS A 404 26.67 -11.75 21.75
N ALA A 405 27.28 -10.68 21.23
CA ALA A 405 26.94 -10.15 19.91
C ALA A 405 27.29 -11.15 18.80
N ALA A 406 28.44 -11.83 18.93
CA ALA A 406 28.86 -12.87 17.99
C ALA A 406 27.91 -14.08 17.99
N ASP A 407 27.52 -14.60 19.16
CA ASP A 407 26.58 -15.72 19.28
C ASP A 407 25.23 -15.38 18.65
N ARG A 408 24.69 -14.19 18.94
CA ARG A 408 23.42 -13.71 18.37
C ARG A 408 23.48 -13.63 16.86
N ARG A 409 24.58 -13.07 16.32
CA ARG A 409 24.78 -12.98 14.88
C ARG A 409 24.83 -14.36 14.24
N LEU A 410 25.63 -15.27 14.78
CA LEU A 410 25.78 -16.63 14.24
C LEU A 410 24.44 -17.38 14.23
N VAL A 411 23.67 -17.30 15.33
CA VAL A 411 22.33 -17.91 15.42
C VAL A 411 21.39 -17.28 14.40
N LEU A 412 21.35 -15.95 14.30
CA LEU A 412 20.50 -15.24 13.35
C LEU A 412 20.86 -15.55 11.89
N GLU A 413 22.14 -15.63 11.53
CA GLU A 413 22.59 -16.01 10.18
C GLU A 413 22.07 -17.40 9.78
N HIS A 414 22.07 -18.36 10.70
CA HIS A 414 21.59 -19.73 10.42
C HIS A 414 20.07 -19.85 10.47
N VAL A 415 19.42 -19.13 11.39
CA VAL A 415 17.95 -19.06 11.42
C VAL A 415 17.42 -18.36 10.16
N ALA A 416 18.16 -17.39 9.63
CA ALA A 416 17.78 -16.65 8.43
C ALA A 416 17.66 -17.54 7.19
N LEU A 417 18.31 -18.72 7.15
CA LEU A 417 18.12 -19.71 6.09
C LEU A 417 16.67 -20.12 5.86
N PHE A 418 15.82 -19.94 6.87
CA PHE A 418 14.44 -20.37 6.84
C PHE A 418 13.52 -19.16 6.89
N LYS A 419 12.45 -19.15 6.08
CA LYS A 419 11.40 -18.11 6.14
C LYS A 419 10.83 -17.96 7.56
N ARG A 420 10.77 -19.08 8.29
CA ARG A 420 10.37 -19.22 9.70
C ARG A 420 10.81 -20.59 10.23
N PHE A 421 10.73 -20.82 11.54
CA PHE A 421 11.07 -22.11 12.13
C PHE A 421 10.27 -22.39 13.42
N GLY A 422 9.96 -23.66 13.67
CA GLY A 422 9.32 -24.15 14.88
C GLY A 422 10.28 -24.13 16.08
N PHE A 423 9.82 -23.52 17.18
CA PHE A 423 10.59 -23.40 18.43
C PHE A 423 9.83 -23.96 19.63
N GLY A 424 8.52 -23.72 19.70
CA GLY A 424 7.63 -24.29 20.71
C GLY A 424 7.10 -25.67 20.33
N GLU A 425 6.62 -26.42 21.31
CA GLU A 425 5.87 -27.67 21.08
C GLU A 425 4.61 -27.39 20.23
N PRO A 426 4.22 -28.28 19.29
CA PRO A 426 4.82 -29.59 18.97
C PRO A 426 5.90 -29.55 17.86
N VAL A 427 6.37 -28.37 17.45
CA VAL A 427 7.26 -28.19 16.27
C VAL A 427 8.72 -27.89 16.64
N GLN A 428 9.13 -28.16 17.89
CA GLN A 428 10.47 -27.82 18.40
C GLN A 428 11.62 -28.56 17.69
N ASP A 429 11.34 -29.68 17.02
CA ASP A 429 12.37 -30.45 16.32
C ASP A 429 13.03 -29.65 15.18
N GLU A 430 12.36 -28.64 14.64
CA GLU A 430 12.95 -27.67 13.71
C GLU A 430 14.08 -26.87 14.38
N ALA A 431 13.83 -26.24 15.53
CA ALA A 431 14.84 -25.53 16.31
C ALA A 431 16.01 -26.44 16.72
N LYS A 432 15.75 -27.70 17.09
CA LYS A 432 16.82 -28.67 17.41
C LYS A 432 17.71 -28.95 16.20
N ALA A 433 17.13 -29.06 15.00
CA ALA A 433 17.88 -29.25 13.76
C ALA A 433 18.77 -28.03 13.47
N ILE A 434 18.23 -26.81 13.59
CA ILE A 434 19.01 -25.57 13.42
C ILE A 434 20.16 -25.49 14.43
N SER A 435 19.91 -25.81 15.70
CA SER A 435 20.95 -25.83 16.73
C SER A 435 22.07 -26.82 16.40
N LYS A 436 21.74 -28.00 15.86
CA LYS A 436 22.74 -28.98 15.40
C LYS A 436 23.56 -28.45 14.23
N LEU A 437 22.94 -27.74 13.28
CA LEU A 437 23.65 -27.12 12.16
C LEU A 437 24.67 -26.09 12.65
N ILE A 438 24.24 -25.19 13.55
CA ILE A 438 25.14 -24.17 14.12
C ILE A 438 26.26 -24.84 14.92
N HIS A 439 25.96 -25.90 15.68
CA HIS A 439 26.95 -26.62 16.47
C HIS A 439 28.06 -27.25 15.62
N LYS A 440 27.75 -27.70 14.38
CA LYS A 440 28.77 -28.19 13.43
C LYS A 440 29.76 -27.10 13.00
N VAL A 441 29.32 -25.85 13.00
CA VAL A 441 30.13 -24.67 12.62
C VAL A 441 30.87 -24.10 13.84
N ASP A 442 30.20 -24.02 14.99
CA ASP A 442 30.75 -23.55 16.25
C ASP A 442 30.24 -24.38 17.42
N ALA A 443 31.11 -25.24 17.95
CA ALA A 443 30.79 -26.16 19.05
C ALA A 443 30.37 -25.45 20.34
N ARG A 444 30.62 -24.14 20.49
CA ARG A 444 30.18 -23.35 21.65
C ARG A 444 28.66 -23.15 21.68
N ILE A 445 28.01 -23.20 20.53
CA ILE A 445 26.54 -23.11 20.43
C ILE A 445 25.95 -24.49 20.72
N THR A 446 25.80 -24.81 22.00
CA THR A 446 25.04 -25.97 22.47
C THR A 446 23.53 -25.72 22.39
N TRP A 447 22.71 -26.75 22.56
CA TRP A 447 21.25 -26.59 22.63
C TRP A 447 20.80 -25.61 23.72
N SER A 448 21.44 -25.64 24.89
CA SER A 448 21.15 -24.67 25.97
C SER A 448 21.48 -23.25 25.53
N ARG A 449 22.68 -23.06 24.96
CA ARG A 449 23.13 -21.74 24.51
C ARG A 449 22.26 -21.19 23.37
N PHE A 450 21.87 -22.05 22.43
CA PHE A 450 20.95 -21.69 21.36
C PHE A 450 19.61 -21.21 21.92
N ASN A 451 19.02 -21.93 22.89
CA ASN A 451 17.76 -21.52 23.52
C ASN A 451 17.88 -20.18 24.26
N GLU A 452 18.97 -19.97 25.00
CA GLU A 452 19.24 -18.68 25.66
C GLU A 452 19.25 -17.54 24.64
N VAL A 453 20.00 -17.72 23.54
CA VAL A 453 20.12 -16.72 22.48
C VAL A 453 18.79 -16.48 21.78
N VAL A 454 18.03 -17.52 21.44
CA VAL A 454 16.70 -17.37 20.81
C VAL A 454 15.73 -16.63 21.73
N ASN A 455 15.71 -16.97 23.03
CA ASN A 455 14.84 -16.28 23.99
C ASN A 455 15.24 -14.80 24.17
N GLU A 456 16.54 -14.49 24.20
CA GLU A 456 17.03 -13.11 24.20
C GLU A 456 16.57 -12.35 22.95
N LEU A 457 16.69 -12.97 21.76
CA LEU A 457 16.26 -12.38 20.50
C LEU A 457 14.73 -12.19 20.43
N ARG A 458 13.94 -13.04 21.10
CA ARG A 458 12.48 -12.88 21.26
C ARG A 458 12.13 -11.73 22.19
N GLN A 459 12.79 -11.61 23.33
CA GLN A 459 12.63 -10.48 24.26
C GLN A 459 12.94 -9.16 23.56
N ARG A 460 13.96 -9.18 22.70
CA ARG A 460 14.35 -8.05 21.85
C ARG A 460 13.48 -7.87 20.61
N LYS A 461 12.45 -8.71 20.40
CA LYS A 461 11.52 -8.68 19.26
C LYS A 461 12.17 -8.76 17.87
N ILE A 462 13.42 -9.25 17.80
CA ILE A 462 14.10 -9.58 16.54
C ILE A 462 13.54 -10.89 16.01
N LEU A 463 13.24 -11.83 16.90
CA LEU A 463 12.45 -13.01 16.59
C LEU A 463 11.03 -12.82 17.14
N GLN A 464 10.03 -13.04 16.29
CA GLN A 464 8.62 -12.88 16.66
C GLN A 464 7.83 -14.15 16.34
N GLY A 465 6.72 -14.35 17.05
CA GLY A 465 5.87 -15.53 16.93
C GLY A 465 5.70 -16.30 18.25
N SER A 466 4.73 -17.20 18.27
CA SER A 466 4.36 -18.00 19.45
C SER A 466 5.11 -19.33 19.47
N THR A 467 4.66 -20.29 18.67
CA THR A 467 5.25 -21.64 18.49
C THR A 467 6.20 -21.70 17.31
N THR A 468 5.92 -20.94 16.25
CA THR A 468 6.77 -20.76 15.07
C THR A 468 7.30 -19.33 15.06
N LEU A 469 8.61 -19.16 14.91
CA LEU A 469 9.31 -17.88 14.98
C LEU A 469 9.80 -17.44 13.60
N TYR A 470 9.85 -16.12 13.38
CA TYR A 470 10.40 -15.48 12.18
C TYR A 470 11.20 -14.21 12.54
N ILE A 471 12.12 -13.81 11.66
CA ILE A 471 12.96 -12.62 11.85
C ILE A 471 12.20 -11.35 11.46
N THR A 472 12.27 -10.33 12.31
CA THR A 472 11.71 -8.99 12.05
C THR A 472 12.81 -7.92 12.28
N PRO A 473 12.93 -6.91 11.39
CA PRO A 473 12.17 -6.70 10.13
C PRO A 473 12.59 -7.67 9.01
N LYS A 474 11.78 -7.80 7.95
CA LYS A 474 12.07 -8.68 6.80
C LYS A 474 13.39 -8.31 6.09
N LEU A 475 13.76 -7.02 6.04
CA LEU A 475 15.07 -6.62 5.49
C LEU A 475 16.25 -7.18 6.28
N LEU A 476 16.16 -7.24 7.61
CA LEU A 476 17.19 -7.87 8.43
C LEU A 476 17.31 -9.35 8.09
N HIS A 477 16.18 -10.04 7.91
CA HIS A 477 16.14 -11.44 7.50
C HIS A 477 16.90 -11.66 6.19
N ILE A 478 16.55 -10.90 5.14
CA ILE A 478 17.17 -11.03 3.83
C ILE A 478 18.67 -10.71 3.90
N LYS A 479 19.06 -9.68 4.66
CA LYS A 479 20.47 -9.33 4.85
C LYS A 479 21.27 -10.44 5.53
N LEU A 480 20.73 -11.04 6.59
CA LEU A 480 21.35 -12.16 7.30
C LEU A 480 21.45 -13.40 6.41
N TRP A 481 20.40 -13.67 5.63
CA TRP A 481 20.37 -14.78 4.69
C TRP A 481 21.46 -14.64 3.63
N ALA A 482 21.57 -13.47 2.99
CA ALA A 482 22.63 -13.19 2.03
C ALA A 482 24.02 -13.30 2.66
N THR A 483 24.19 -12.76 3.88
CA THR A 483 25.46 -12.84 4.62
C THR A 483 25.87 -14.29 4.89
N TRP A 484 24.92 -15.16 5.23
CA TRP A 484 25.20 -16.58 5.42
C TRP A 484 25.71 -17.22 4.12
N TRP A 485 25.06 -16.96 2.98
CA TRP A 485 25.47 -17.50 1.68
C TRP A 485 26.86 -17.02 1.25
N GLU A 486 27.18 -15.75 1.45
CA GLU A 486 28.53 -15.24 1.15
C GLU A 486 29.62 -15.90 2.02
N LYS A 487 29.28 -16.32 3.24
CA LYS A 487 30.23 -16.92 4.18
C LYS A 487 30.38 -18.42 4.02
N TYR A 488 29.29 -19.13 3.70
CA TYR A 488 29.22 -20.60 3.76
C TYR A 488 28.77 -21.25 2.44
N GLY A 489 28.26 -20.47 1.48
CA GLY A 489 27.65 -20.96 0.25
C GLY A 489 28.59 -21.69 -0.69
N SER A 490 29.88 -21.33 -0.70
CA SER A 490 30.89 -21.94 -1.59
C SER A 490 31.12 -23.44 -1.33
N VAL A 491 30.82 -23.92 -0.12
CA VAL A 491 30.95 -25.33 0.30
C VAL A 491 29.60 -25.97 0.62
N PHE A 492 28.49 -25.30 0.27
CA PHE A 492 27.15 -25.79 0.53
C PHE A 492 26.78 -26.97 -0.38
N GLU A 493 26.16 -28.01 0.19
CA GLU A 493 25.67 -29.17 -0.54
C GLU A 493 24.17 -29.39 -0.25
N MET A 494 23.31 -29.15 -1.24
CA MET A 494 21.85 -29.20 -1.09
C MET A 494 21.34 -30.55 -0.55
N ASN A 495 21.76 -31.67 -1.15
CA ASN A 495 21.27 -32.99 -0.79
C ASN A 495 21.62 -33.37 0.66
N LYS A 496 22.84 -33.04 1.10
CA LYS A 496 23.30 -33.28 2.46
C LYS A 496 22.53 -32.40 3.44
N PHE A 497 22.35 -31.12 3.12
CA PHE A 497 21.60 -30.19 3.93
C PHE A 497 20.14 -30.61 4.10
N ALA A 498 19.47 -31.01 3.01
CA ALA A 498 18.10 -31.51 3.04
C ALA A 498 17.94 -32.74 3.93
N SER A 499 18.91 -33.67 3.90
CA SER A 499 18.88 -34.89 4.71
C SER A 499 19.02 -34.66 6.23
N ASP A 500 19.61 -33.53 6.63
CA ASP A 500 19.80 -33.15 8.02
C ASP A 500 18.56 -32.44 8.62
N LEU A 501 17.54 -32.14 7.80
CA LEU A 501 16.41 -31.28 8.17
C LEU A 501 15.05 -32.00 8.22
N PRO A 502 14.17 -31.63 9.17
CA PRO A 502 12.76 -32.00 9.13
C PRO A 502 12.08 -31.49 7.85
N PRO A 503 11.11 -32.22 7.27
CA PRO A 503 10.47 -31.84 6.00
C PRO A 503 9.91 -30.41 5.97
N ASN A 504 9.15 -30.02 7.02
CA ASN A 504 8.55 -28.68 7.10
C ASN A 504 9.60 -27.56 7.19
N LEU A 505 10.71 -27.81 7.89
CA LEU A 505 11.80 -26.84 7.99
C LEU A 505 12.50 -26.67 6.64
N PHE A 506 12.66 -27.76 5.89
CA PHE A 506 13.19 -27.68 4.54
C PHE A 506 12.27 -26.86 3.62
N ASP A 507 10.95 -26.96 3.74
CA ASP A 507 10.03 -26.13 2.96
C ASP A 507 10.24 -24.63 3.23
N TRP A 508 10.43 -24.24 4.51
CA TRP A 508 10.78 -22.86 4.85
C TRP A 508 12.12 -22.39 4.28
N PHE A 509 13.05 -23.30 4.04
CA PHE A 509 14.32 -23.00 3.39
C PHE A 509 14.16 -22.80 1.88
N LEU A 510 13.28 -23.55 1.22
CA LEU A 510 13.04 -23.41 -0.23
C LEU A 510 12.40 -22.06 -0.56
N GLU A 511 11.45 -21.59 0.26
CA GLU A 511 10.70 -20.35 0.00
C GLU A 511 11.56 -19.08 0.01
N ILE A 512 12.71 -19.04 0.70
CA ILE A 512 13.52 -17.82 0.78
C ILE A 512 14.44 -17.62 -0.43
N PHE A 513 14.54 -18.61 -1.33
CA PHE A 513 15.35 -18.47 -2.55
C PHE A 513 14.84 -17.40 -3.50
N GLU A 514 13.62 -16.89 -3.35
CA GLU A 514 13.12 -15.72 -4.08
C GLU A 514 14.05 -14.49 -3.94
N TYR A 515 14.84 -14.41 -2.87
CA TYR A 515 15.84 -13.35 -2.63
C TYR A 515 17.27 -13.72 -3.04
N ALA A 516 17.48 -14.78 -3.84
CA ALA A 516 18.83 -15.26 -4.18
C ALA A 516 19.71 -14.25 -4.92
N ARG A 517 19.11 -13.23 -5.55
CA ARG A 517 19.85 -12.11 -6.18
C ARG A 517 20.65 -11.27 -5.20
N GLU A 518 20.32 -11.30 -3.92
CA GLU A 518 21.00 -10.53 -2.88
C GLU A 518 22.35 -11.16 -2.46
N SER A 519 22.68 -12.35 -2.97
CA SER A 519 23.98 -12.98 -2.79
C SER A 519 24.49 -13.62 -4.09
N SER A 520 25.78 -13.39 -4.37
CA SER A 520 26.45 -13.96 -5.53
C SER A 520 26.54 -15.49 -5.44
N GLU A 521 26.80 -16.03 -4.25
CA GLU A 521 26.85 -17.47 -3.97
C GLU A 521 25.47 -18.12 -4.01
N ALA A 522 24.44 -17.46 -3.46
CA ALA A 522 23.07 -17.98 -3.58
C ALA A 522 22.62 -18.00 -5.05
N SER A 523 22.92 -16.95 -5.82
CA SER A 523 22.65 -16.90 -7.26
C SER A 523 23.42 -17.99 -8.04
N ARG A 524 24.64 -18.33 -7.62
CA ARG A 524 25.38 -19.48 -8.18
C ARG A 524 24.63 -20.79 -7.91
N GLN A 525 24.14 -20.99 -6.68
CA GLN A 525 23.37 -22.18 -6.33
C GLN A 525 22.09 -22.31 -7.16
N VAL A 526 21.38 -21.20 -7.39
CA VAL A 526 20.19 -21.18 -8.26
C VAL A 526 20.55 -21.61 -9.69
N ARG A 527 21.64 -21.08 -10.26
CA ARG A 527 22.12 -21.49 -11.61
C ARG A 527 22.45 -22.97 -11.69
N GLU A 528 23.05 -23.55 -10.65
CA GLU A 528 23.37 -24.98 -10.61
C GLU A 528 22.11 -25.85 -10.54
N LEU A 529 21.12 -25.47 -9.72
CA LEU A 529 19.86 -26.20 -9.59
C LEU A 529 19.02 -26.16 -10.86
N LEU A 530 19.04 -25.04 -11.59
CA LEU A 530 18.32 -24.84 -12.86
C LEU A 530 19.16 -25.25 -14.09
N GLY A 531 20.42 -25.64 -13.90
CA GLY A 531 21.34 -26.03 -14.98
C GLY A 531 21.04 -27.40 -15.58
N SER A 532 21.77 -27.80 -16.61
CA SER A 532 21.57 -29.08 -17.34
C SER A 532 21.88 -30.34 -16.51
N GLY A 533 22.62 -30.21 -15.40
CA GLY A 533 22.85 -31.28 -14.43
C GLY A 533 22.07 -31.10 -13.13
N GLY A 534 21.18 -30.11 -13.07
CA GLY A 534 20.43 -29.72 -11.88
C GLY A 534 19.21 -30.60 -11.61
N GLN A 535 18.59 -30.38 -10.46
CA GLN A 535 17.44 -31.16 -9.95
C GLN A 535 16.21 -31.11 -10.87
N PHE A 536 16.03 -29.99 -11.58
CA PHE A 536 14.86 -29.73 -12.42
C PHE A 536 15.07 -30.11 -13.89
N ASN A 537 16.09 -30.89 -14.22
CA ASN A 537 16.35 -31.34 -15.59
C ASN A 537 15.42 -32.48 -16.06
N ASP A 538 14.57 -33.02 -15.18
CA ASP A 538 13.53 -34.00 -15.50
C ASP A 538 12.14 -33.43 -15.19
N ILE A 539 11.23 -33.52 -16.15
CA ILE A 539 9.82 -33.12 -15.99
C ILE A 539 9.11 -33.86 -14.85
N GLN A 540 9.55 -35.09 -14.51
CA GLN A 540 8.97 -35.83 -13.39
C GLN A 540 9.12 -35.08 -12.05
N THR A 541 10.21 -34.33 -11.86
CA THR A 541 10.43 -33.51 -10.67
C THR A 541 9.32 -32.46 -10.52
N LEU A 542 8.92 -31.82 -11.63
CA LEU A 542 7.89 -30.77 -11.64
C LEU A 542 6.47 -31.29 -11.39
N LYS A 543 6.23 -32.60 -11.39
CA LYS A 543 4.92 -33.16 -11.05
C LYS A 543 4.55 -32.97 -9.59
N SER A 544 5.55 -32.97 -8.70
CA SER A 544 5.36 -32.73 -7.27
C SER A 544 5.04 -31.26 -7.01
N LYS A 545 3.94 -30.98 -6.31
CA LYS A 545 3.58 -29.61 -5.91
C LYS A 545 4.71 -28.91 -5.15
N ARG A 546 5.37 -29.64 -4.25
CA ARG A 546 6.47 -29.12 -3.42
C ARG A 546 7.66 -28.68 -4.27
N GLU A 547 8.06 -29.52 -5.21
CA GLU A 547 9.18 -29.26 -6.12
C GLU A 547 8.85 -28.12 -7.08
N ALA A 548 7.62 -28.06 -7.59
CA ALA A 548 7.16 -26.99 -8.46
C ALA A 548 7.07 -25.63 -7.72
N LEU A 549 6.68 -25.61 -6.43
CA LEU A 549 6.76 -24.42 -5.58
C LEU A 549 8.20 -23.93 -5.38
N PHE A 550 9.13 -24.86 -5.21
CA PHE A 550 10.54 -24.51 -5.13
C PHE A 550 11.06 -23.96 -6.45
N PHE A 551 10.74 -24.63 -7.57
CA PHE A 551 11.04 -24.12 -8.90
C PHE A 551 10.52 -22.69 -9.09
N ARG A 552 9.29 -22.40 -8.67
CA ARG A 552 8.73 -21.05 -8.74
C ARG A 552 9.57 -20.04 -7.95
N SER A 553 9.99 -20.37 -6.74
CA SER A 553 10.87 -19.51 -5.93
C SER A 553 12.21 -19.23 -6.65
N LEU A 554 12.77 -20.23 -7.32
CA LEU A 554 13.97 -20.08 -8.16
C LEU A 554 13.71 -19.24 -9.41
N ALA A 555 12.53 -19.36 -10.02
CA ALA A 555 12.14 -18.59 -11.20
C ALA A 555 11.96 -17.10 -10.89
N LEU A 556 11.43 -16.75 -9.72
CA LEU A 556 11.38 -15.35 -9.26
C LEU A 556 12.80 -14.76 -9.11
N ALA A 557 13.74 -15.57 -8.62
CA ALA A 557 15.13 -15.14 -8.45
C ALA A 557 15.92 -15.12 -9.77
N SER A 558 15.69 -16.05 -10.70
CA SER A 558 16.44 -16.12 -11.96
C SER A 558 15.54 -16.56 -13.14
N PRO A 559 14.69 -15.66 -13.65
CA PRO A 559 13.73 -15.93 -14.73
C PRO A 559 14.41 -16.47 -15.99
N GLU A 560 15.58 -15.97 -16.34
CA GLU A 560 16.34 -16.39 -17.54
C GLU A 560 16.77 -17.86 -17.45
N GLU A 561 17.32 -18.26 -16.32
CA GLU A 561 17.78 -19.65 -16.12
C GLU A 561 16.61 -20.61 -15.94
N ALA A 562 15.53 -20.14 -15.32
CA ALA A 562 14.30 -20.90 -15.18
C ALA A 562 13.65 -21.14 -16.55
N LEU A 563 13.62 -20.13 -17.42
CA LEU A 563 13.14 -20.29 -18.80
C LEU A 563 13.96 -21.35 -19.54
N ARG A 564 15.30 -21.25 -19.53
CA ARG A 564 16.17 -22.25 -20.16
C ARG A 564 15.94 -23.65 -19.61
N CYS A 565 15.69 -23.78 -18.32
CA CYS A 565 15.36 -25.05 -17.67
C CYS A 565 14.03 -25.63 -18.18
N LEU A 566 12.99 -24.80 -18.29
CA LEU A 566 11.69 -25.21 -18.85
C LEU A 566 11.77 -25.52 -20.35
N GLU A 567 12.60 -24.82 -21.11
CA GLU A 567 12.83 -25.12 -22.53
C GLU A 567 13.41 -26.54 -22.72
N ARG A 568 14.36 -26.96 -21.87
CA ARG A 568 14.93 -28.32 -21.90
C ARG A 568 14.01 -29.40 -21.34
N THR A 569 12.98 -29.04 -20.57
CA THR A 569 12.05 -30.00 -19.94
C THR A 569 10.69 -29.97 -20.61
N ILE A 570 9.87 -28.97 -20.30
CA ILE A 570 8.55 -28.75 -20.91
C ILE A 570 8.68 -28.58 -22.43
N GLY A 571 9.69 -27.84 -22.90
CA GLY A 571 9.94 -27.58 -24.32
C GLY A 571 10.32 -28.83 -25.12
N GLU A 572 10.87 -29.87 -24.50
CA GLU A 572 11.20 -31.16 -25.14
C GLU A 572 10.15 -32.25 -24.90
N ALA A 573 9.30 -32.12 -23.88
CA ALA A 573 8.27 -33.12 -23.53
C ALA A 573 7.21 -33.34 -24.62
N ASN A 574 6.71 -34.58 -24.73
CA ASN A 574 5.59 -34.92 -25.61
C ASN A 574 4.21 -34.61 -24.96
N ARG A 575 3.13 -34.76 -25.72
CA ARG A 575 1.77 -34.43 -25.26
C ARG A 575 1.37 -35.24 -24.03
N GLU A 576 1.66 -36.54 -24.00
CA GLU A 576 1.33 -37.43 -22.89
C GLU A 576 2.03 -37.00 -21.59
N GLN A 577 3.33 -36.70 -21.66
CA GLN A 577 4.11 -36.22 -20.52
C GLN A 577 3.57 -34.90 -19.97
N LEU A 578 3.11 -33.99 -20.83
CA LEU A 578 2.51 -32.72 -20.41
C LEU A 578 1.15 -32.91 -19.75
N LEU A 579 0.34 -33.87 -20.22
CA LEU A 579 -0.96 -34.20 -19.62
C LEU A 579 -0.80 -34.87 -18.24
N GLU A 580 0.31 -35.57 -18.00
CA GLU A 580 0.64 -36.15 -16.69
C GLU A 580 1.14 -35.10 -15.67
N LEU A 581 1.48 -33.88 -16.12
CA LEU A 581 1.82 -32.77 -15.22
C LEU A 581 0.52 -32.26 -14.57
N THR A 582 0.29 -32.65 -13.32
CA THR A 582 -0.94 -32.36 -12.57
C THR A 582 -0.67 -31.42 -11.40
N GLU A 583 -0.28 -31.93 -10.23
CA GLU A 583 -0.21 -31.13 -8.99
C GLU A 583 0.73 -29.93 -9.06
N GLY A 584 1.87 -30.07 -9.74
CA GLY A 584 2.85 -29.00 -9.93
C GLY A 584 2.62 -28.10 -11.15
N ARG A 585 1.67 -28.43 -12.04
CA ARG A 585 1.42 -27.69 -13.29
C ARG A 585 1.19 -26.21 -13.04
N ARG A 586 0.42 -25.90 -12.00
CA ARG A 586 0.02 -24.53 -11.70
C ARG A 586 1.20 -23.63 -11.35
N GLU A 587 2.16 -24.14 -10.59
CA GLU A 587 3.36 -23.37 -10.22
C GLU A 587 4.28 -23.17 -11.42
N VAL A 588 4.30 -24.10 -12.37
CA VAL A 588 5.00 -23.92 -13.67
C VAL A 588 4.32 -22.82 -14.50
N ILE A 589 2.98 -22.81 -14.56
CA ILE A 589 2.22 -21.76 -15.24
C ILE A 589 2.50 -20.39 -14.61
N TYR A 590 2.45 -20.28 -13.28
CA TYR A 590 2.77 -19.03 -12.58
C TYR A 590 4.22 -18.58 -12.79
N SER A 591 5.15 -19.53 -12.87
CA SER A 591 6.55 -19.23 -13.20
C SER A 591 6.67 -18.66 -14.61
N LEU A 592 5.99 -19.26 -15.60
CA LEU A 592 5.98 -18.77 -16.98
C LEU A 592 5.27 -17.42 -17.12
N GLU A 593 4.18 -17.19 -16.39
CA GLU A 593 3.50 -15.88 -16.33
C GLU A 593 4.44 -14.80 -15.80
N HIS A 594 5.19 -15.09 -14.73
CA HIS A 594 6.21 -14.18 -14.21
C HIS A 594 7.36 -13.95 -15.20
N ILE A 595 7.90 -15.01 -15.81
CA ILE A 595 8.98 -14.91 -16.82
C ILE A 595 8.52 -14.07 -18.01
N ALA A 596 7.26 -14.22 -18.46
CA ALA A 596 6.70 -13.48 -19.59
C ALA A 596 6.63 -11.96 -19.34
N LEU A 597 6.77 -11.48 -18.09
CA LEU A 597 6.83 -10.05 -17.80
C LEU A 597 8.10 -9.39 -18.38
N TYR A 598 9.19 -10.16 -18.51
CA TYR A 598 10.47 -9.68 -19.03
C TYR A 598 10.46 -9.72 -20.56
N ARG A 599 10.71 -8.57 -21.20
CA ARG A 599 10.62 -8.41 -22.66
C ARG A 599 11.48 -9.42 -23.41
N GLU A 600 12.70 -9.63 -22.94
CA GLU A 600 13.71 -10.50 -23.54
C GLU A 600 13.34 -12.00 -23.41
N LEU A 601 12.53 -12.35 -22.41
CA LEU A 601 12.16 -13.73 -22.09
C LEU A 601 10.76 -14.11 -22.60
N PHE A 602 9.97 -13.10 -23.00
CA PHE A 602 8.58 -13.27 -23.44
C PHE A 602 8.39 -14.34 -24.52
N PRO A 603 9.17 -14.37 -25.64
CA PRO A 603 8.91 -15.33 -26.70
C PRO A 603 9.04 -16.79 -26.24
N GLY A 604 10.04 -17.09 -25.41
CA GLY A 604 10.23 -18.44 -24.87
C GLY A 604 9.10 -18.82 -23.91
N ALA A 605 8.75 -17.93 -22.99
CA ALA A 605 7.68 -18.18 -22.03
C ALA A 605 6.31 -18.38 -22.71
N ALA A 606 5.97 -17.53 -23.68
CA ALA A 606 4.73 -17.63 -24.44
C ALA A 606 4.64 -18.95 -25.23
N ARG A 607 5.74 -19.41 -25.85
CA ARG A 607 5.79 -20.69 -26.57
C ARG A 607 5.60 -21.90 -25.64
N LEU A 608 6.17 -21.85 -24.43
CA LEU A 608 5.98 -22.91 -23.44
C LEU A 608 4.55 -22.94 -22.88
N LEU A 609 3.95 -21.77 -22.63
CA LEU A 609 2.53 -21.66 -22.26
C LEU A 609 1.62 -22.18 -23.38
N LEU A 610 1.89 -21.85 -24.64
CA LEU A 610 1.17 -22.40 -25.79
C LEU A 610 1.27 -23.93 -25.85
N LYS A 611 2.47 -24.48 -25.61
CA LYS A 611 2.69 -25.93 -25.61
C LYS A 611 1.92 -26.62 -24.48
N LEU A 612 1.88 -26.02 -23.28
CA LEU A 612 1.06 -26.50 -22.18
C LEU A 612 -0.44 -26.36 -22.47
N GLY A 613 -0.87 -25.28 -23.11
CA GLY A 613 -2.27 -25.05 -23.50
C GLY A 613 -2.76 -25.98 -24.62
N GLU A 614 -1.88 -26.40 -25.52
CA GLU A 614 -2.19 -27.46 -26.48
C GLU A 614 -2.48 -28.80 -25.78
N ALA A 615 -1.81 -29.06 -24.65
CA ALA A 615 -2.00 -30.20 -23.76
C ALA A 615 -2.73 -29.76 -22.47
N GLU A 616 -3.84 -29.03 -22.59
CA GLU A 616 -4.61 -28.56 -21.44
C GLU A 616 -5.29 -29.71 -20.70
N ASN A 617 -5.19 -29.70 -19.36
CA ASN A 617 -5.78 -30.69 -18.47
C ASN A 617 -6.53 -30.05 -17.26
N GLU A 618 -6.70 -28.73 -17.26
CA GLU A 618 -7.40 -27.98 -16.21
C GLU A 618 -8.67 -27.26 -16.73
N THR A 619 -9.73 -27.21 -15.91
CA THR A 619 -11.05 -26.63 -16.28
C THR A 619 -11.26 -25.17 -15.87
N TRP A 620 -10.31 -24.55 -15.18
CA TRP A 620 -10.39 -23.18 -14.67
C TRP A 620 -9.84 -22.18 -15.69
N ASP A 621 -10.40 -20.98 -15.78
CA ASP A 621 -10.03 -19.98 -16.81
C ASP A 621 -8.58 -19.50 -16.75
N ASN A 622 -7.93 -19.53 -15.59
CA ASN A 622 -6.52 -19.11 -15.44
C ASN A 622 -5.52 -20.26 -15.69
N ASN A 623 -5.90 -21.27 -16.46
CA ASN A 623 -5.05 -22.36 -16.92
C ASN A 623 -4.03 -21.91 -17.99
N ALA A 624 -3.24 -22.82 -18.56
CA ALA A 624 -2.17 -22.45 -19.50
C ALA A 624 -2.73 -21.78 -20.76
N SER A 625 -3.86 -22.27 -21.27
CA SER A 625 -4.57 -21.67 -22.42
C SER A 625 -5.03 -20.24 -22.12
N GLY A 626 -5.63 -20.01 -20.95
CA GLY A 626 -6.10 -18.69 -20.53
C GLY A 626 -4.97 -17.71 -20.27
N VAL A 627 -3.88 -18.14 -19.60
CA VAL A 627 -2.70 -17.32 -19.36
C VAL A 627 -2.01 -16.96 -20.68
N PHE A 628 -1.84 -17.91 -21.60
CA PHE A 628 -1.30 -17.64 -22.94
C PHE A 628 -2.13 -16.57 -23.66
N ARG A 629 -3.46 -16.72 -23.64
CA ARG A 629 -4.39 -15.78 -24.25
C ARG A 629 -4.25 -14.35 -23.67
N ASP A 630 -4.13 -14.25 -22.35
CA ASP A 630 -4.06 -12.96 -21.65
C ASP A 630 -2.73 -12.21 -21.88
N LEU A 631 -1.65 -12.90 -22.32
CA LEU A 631 -0.39 -12.26 -22.73
C LEU A 631 -0.56 -11.25 -23.87
N PHE A 632 -1.59 -11.41 -24.70
CA PHE A 632 -1.84 -10.55 -25.85
C PHE A 632 -2.79 -9.39 -25.56
N THR A 633 -3.29 -9.27 -24.32
CA THR A 633 -4.10 -8.11 -23.91
C THR A 633 -3.32 -6.80 -24.07
N LEU A 634 -3.99 -5.78 -24.60
CA LEU A 634 -3.41 -4.45 -24.80
C LEU A 634 -3.69 -3.49 -23.63
N GLY A 635 -3.94 -4.02 -22.42
CA GLY A 635 -4.09 -3.21 -21.21
C GLY A 635 -2.76 -2.53 -20.83
N PRO A 636 -2.72 -1.20 -20.61
CA PRO A 636 -1.47 -0.50 -20.34
C PRO A 636 -1.08 -0.44 -18.86
N GLY A 637 0.20 -0.24 -18.56
CA GLY A 637 0.71 0.03 -17.21
C GLY A 637 0.54 -1.17 -16.27
N ARG A 638 -0.05 -0.94 -15.08
CA ARG A 638 -0.15 -1.98 -14.03
C ARG A 638 -1.03 -3.18 -14.39
N VAL A 639 -1.93 -3.02 -15.36
CA VAL A 639 -2.79 -4.10 -15.86
C VAL A 639 -2.20 -4.82 -17.06
N ALA A 640 -1.02 -4.39 -17.56
CA ALA A 640 -0.35 -5.05 -18.66
C ALA A 640 0.17 -6.43 -18.22
N SER A 641 -0.10 -7.44 -19.05
CA SER A 641 0.37 -8.81 -18.84
C SER A 641 1.86 -9.00 -19.08
N THR A 642 2.53 -8.02 -19.71
CA THR A 642 3.98 -8.04 -19.97
C THR A 642 4.52 -6.64 -20.29
N SER A 643 5.84 -6.48 -20.16
CA SER A 643 6.60 -5.29 -20.60
C SER A 643 6.87 -5.29 -22.11
N THR A 644 6.68 -6.44 -22.78
CA THR A 644 6.86 -6.59 -24.23
C THR A 644 5.87 -5.72 -25.00
N PRO A 645 6.29 -4.96 -26.01
CA PRO A 645 5.35 -4.15 -26.79
C PRO A 645 4.57 -5.00 -27.81
N PRO A 646 3.36 -4.56 -28.24
CA PRO A 646 2.45 -5.36 -29.06
C PRO A 646 3.05 -5.93 -30.34
N GLU A 647 3.92 -5.17 -31.02
CA GLU A 647 4.58 -5.60 -32.25
C GLU A 647 5.46 -6.85 -32.06
N GLU A 648 6.10 -6.99 -30.91
CA GLU A 648 6.91 -8.16 -30.58
C GLU A 648 6.04 -9.34 -30.14
N ARG A 649 4.94 -9.06 -29.42
CA ARG A 649 3.96 -10.09 -29.07
C ARG A 649 3.36 -10.70 -30.34
N LEU A 650 3.02 -9.86 -31.31
CA LEU A 650 2.38 -10.24 -32.57
C LEU A 650 3.18 -11.33 -33.32
N LEU A 651 4.51 -11.33 -33.23
CA LEU A 651 5.35 -12.35 -33.87
C LEU A 651 5.03 -13.76 -33.37
N VAL A 652 4.83 -13.93 -32.05
CA VAL A 652 4.44 -15.23 -31.46
C VAL A 652 3.02 -15.59 -31.87
N LEU A 653 2.13 -14.60 -31.96
CA LEU A 653 0.73 -14.82 -32.38
C LEU A 653 0.64 -15.29 -33.84
N ILE A 654 1.41 -14.65 -34.73
CA ILE A 654 1.52 -15.01 -36.15
C ILE A 654 2.05 -16.45 -36.29
N GLU A 655 3.16 -16.77 -35.60
CA GLU A 655 3.72 -18.12 -35.57
C GLU A 655 2.67 -19.16 -35.14
N THR A 656 1.84 -18.81 -34.15
CA THR A 656 0.79 -19.70 -33.62
C THR A 656 -0.36 -19.89 -34.61
N LEU A 657 -0.80 -18.82 -35.29
CA LEU A 657 -1.83 -18.86 -36.34
C LEU A 657 -1.40 -19.71 -37.55
N GLU A 658 -0.10 -19.75 -37.84
CA GLU A 658 0.49 -20.51 -38.95
C GLU A 658 0.84 -21.96 -38.58
N SER A 659 0.56 -22.37 -37.35
CA SER A 659 0.84 -23.72 -36.88
C SER A 659 0.03 -24.77 -37.67
N SER A 660 0.64 -25.93 -37.92
CA SER A 660 -0.06 -27.10 -38.47
C SER A 660 -1.09 -27.69 -37.49
N SER A 661 -0.95 -27.43 -36.17
CA SER A 661 -1.88 -27.90 -35.14
C SER A 661 -3.15 -27.05 -35.08
N SER A 662 -4.31 -27.68 -35.33
CA SER A 662 -5.61 -27.00 -35.22
C SER A 662 -5.90 -26.49 -33.80
N GLU A 663 -5.42 -27.17 -32.76
CA GLU A 663 -5.60 -26.74 -31.38
C GLU A 663 -4.80 -25.47 -31.07
N LYS A 664 -3.56 -25.36 -31.59
CA LYS A 664 -2.78 -24.12 -31.47
C LYS A 664 -3.45 -22.95 -32.20
N ARG A 665 -3.98 -23.17 -33.41
CA ARG A 665 -4.70 -22.13 -34.15
C ARG A 665 -5.95 -21.65 -33.40
N LYS A 666 -6.71 -22.56 -32.78
CA LYS A 666 -7.85 -22.19 -31.90
C LYS A 666 -7.41 -21.31 -30.73
N LEU A 667 -6.29 -21.64 -30.07
CA LEU A 667 -5.71 -20.81 -29.01
C LEU A 667 -5.29 -19.44 -29.52
N ALA A 668 -4.73 -19.35 -30.73
CA ALA A 668 -4.40 -18.07 -31.35
C ALA A 668 -5.64 -17.23 -31.65
N PHE A 669 -6.75 -17.82 -32.11
CA PHE A 669 -8.01 -17.09 -32.30
C PHE A 669 -8.54 -16.55 -30.98
N ALA A 670 -8.52 -17.37 -29.91
CA ALA A 670 -8.87 -16.91 -28.57
C ALA A 670 -7.96 -15.76 -28.09
N ALA A 671 -6.65 -15.83 -28.38
CA ALA A 671 -5.69 -14.78 -28.06
C ALA A 671 -5.98 -13.49 -28.83
N CYS A 672 -6.31 -13.58 -30.13
CA CYS A 672 -6.74 -12.44 -30.92
C CYS A 672 -8.03 -11.82 -30.35
N GLU A 673 -9.04 -12.64 -30.03
CA GLU A 673 -10.29 -12.16 -29.43
C GLU A 673 -10.05 -11.42 -28.12
N ARG A 674 -9.16 -11.94 -27.27
CA ARG A 674 -8.80 -11.30 -25.99
C ARG A 674 -7.97 -10.04 -26.19
N ALA A 675 -7.08 -10.02 -27.18
CA ALA A 675 -6.28 -8.84 -27.50
C ALA A 675 -7.12 -7.69 -28.05
N LEU A 676 -8.23 -8.00 -28.74
CA LEU A 676 -9.21 -7.04 -29.25
C LEU A 676 -10.22 -6.55 -28.19
N GLU A 677 -10.09 -6.99 -26.93
CA GLU A 677 -10.85 -6.43 -25.81
C GLU A 677 -10.40 -4.98 -25.54
N THR A 678 -11.33 -4.03 -25.59
CA THR A 678 -11.06 -2.60 -25.35
C THR A 678 -11.42 -2.14 -23.94
N GLU A 679 -12.10 -2.99 -23.15
CA GLU A 679 -12.63 -2.67 -21.83
C GLU A 679 -12.30 -3.78 -20.82
N HIS A 680 -12.39 -3.51 -19.52
CA HIS A 680 -12.23 -4.53 -18.46
C HIS A 680 -10.92 -5.34 -18.51
N PHE A 681 -9.79 -4.65 -18.32
CA PHE A 681 -8.49 -5.31 -18.14
C PHE A 681 -8.36 -5.86 -16.73
N VAL A 682 -8.08 -7.16 -16.64
CA VAL A 682 -7.80 -7.86 -15.39
C VAL A 682 -6.45 -8.56 -15.56
N ARG A 683 -5.58 -8.40 -14.57
CA ARG A 683 -4.32 -9.13 -14.47
C ARG A 683 -4.37 -10.04 -13.25
N HIS A 684 -4.00 -11.30 -13.43
CA HIS A 684 -4.03 -12.31 -12.39
C HIS A 684 -2.69 -12.43 -11.64
N GLY A 685 -1.54 -12.16 -12.29
CA GLY A 685 -0.21 -12.11 -11.65
C GLY A 685 0.13 -10.78 -10.95
N ASN A 686 1.05 -10.83 -9.98
CA ASN A 686 1.49 -9.67 -9.18
C ASN A 686 2.84 -9.10 -9.72
N ILE A 687 2.94 -7.78 -9.96
CA ILE A 687 4.19 -7.12 -10.42
C ILE A 687 5.25 -7.13 -9.29
N ASP A 688 4.80 -7.24 -8.04
CA ASP A 688 5.62 -7.08 -6.84
C ASP A 688 6.37 -8.38 -6.43
N GLU A 689 6.30 -9.46 -7.22
CA GLU A 689 6.92 -10.76 -6.89
C GLU A 689 8.43 -10.85 -7.21
N ALA A 690 9.12 -9.75 -7.53
CA ALA A 690 10.54 -9.76 -7.92
C ALA A 690 11.55 -9.65 -6.73
N GLY A 691 11.14 -10.08 -5.53
CA GLY A 691 11.98 -10.02 -4.33
C GLY A 691 12.16 -8.59 -3.81
N LEU A 692 13.41 -8.13 -3.63
CA LEU A 692 13.71 -6.75 -3.21
C LEU A 692 13.76 -5.74 -4.38
N ARG A 693 13.79 -6.20 -5.62
CA ARG A 693 13.86 -5.31 -6.79
C ARG A 693 12.46 -5.10 -7.36
N ASN A 694 12.23 -3.94 -7.96
CA ASN A 694 11.01 -3.73 -8.73
C ASN A 694 11.03 -4.70 -9.94
N GLY A 695 9.90 -5.37 -10.19
CA GLY A 695 9.68 -6.11 -11.42
C GLY A 695 9.73 -5.17 -12.65
N PRO A 696 9.81 -5.72 -13.87
CA PRO A 696 9.80 -4.88 -15.06
C PRO A 696 8.43 -4.17 -15.18
N GLU A 697 8.46 -2.92 -15.66
CA GLU A 697 7.23 -2.13 -15.82
C GLU A 697 6.38 -2.69 -16.96
N GLY A 698 5.10 -2.90 -16.68
CA GLY A 698 4.13 -3.30 -17.69
C GLY A 698 4.08 -2.32 -18.87
N TRP A 699 3.93 -2.84 -20.09
CA TRP A 699 3.93 -2.04 -21.30
C TRP A 699 2.91 -0.90 -21.22
N THR A 700 3.33 0.30 -21.62
CA THR A 700 2.46 1.48 -21.69
C THR A 700 2.70 2.15 -23.04
N PRO A 701 1.65 2.37 -23.86
CA PRO A 701 1.80 3.04 -25.14
C PRO A 701 2.26 4.48 -24.93
N LYS A 702 3.15 4.99 -25.80
CA LYS A 702 3.60 6.39 -25.74
C LYS A 702 2.49 7.35 -26.16
N THR A 703 1.59 6.89 -27.02
CA THR A 703 0.48 7.68 -27.55
C THR A 703 -0.78 6.83 -27.73
N TYR A 704 -1.96 7.46 -27.74
CA TYR A 704 -3.19 6.77 -28.12
C TYR A 704 -3.14 6.21 -29.55
N ALA A 705 -2.40 6.85 -30.46
CA ALA A 705 -2.24 6.37 -31.83
C ALA A 705 -1.51 5.03 -31.88
N GLU A 706 -0.41 4.89 -31.13
CA GLU A 706 0.31 3.60 -30.98
C GLU A 706 -0.60 2.52 -30.39
N TRP A 707 -1.42 2.89 -29.41
CA TRP A 707 -2.34 1.94 -28.80
C TRP A 707 -3.38 1.41 -29.78
N TRP A 708 -4.02 2.31 -30.54
CA TRP A 708 -5.03 1.92 -31.53
C TRP A 708 -4.46 1.24 -32.77
N ASP A 709 -3.22 1.57 -33.15
CA ASP A 709 -2.50 0.86 -34.21
C ASP A 709 -2.30 -0.61 -33.85
N ALA A 710 -1.94 -0.92 -32.60
CA ALA A 710 -1.83 -2.31 -32.13
C ALA A 710 -3.14 -3.10 -32.27
N TYR A 711 -4.28 -2.51 -31.93
CA TYR A 711 -5.60 -3.12 -32.18
C TYR A 711 -5.86 -3.32 -33.68
N GLY A 712 -5.55 -2.32 -34.50
CA GLY A 712 -5.70 -2.38 -35.95
C GLY A 712 -4.88 -3.48 -36.60
N GLN A 713 -3.64 -3.69 -36.15
CA GLN A 713 -2.78 -4.76 -36.65
C GLN A 713 -3.38 -6.15 -36.38
N ILE A 714 -3.92 -6.39 -35.18
CA ILE A 714 -4.56 -7.67 -34.82
C ILE A 714 -5.87 -7.88 -35.61
N TRP A 715 -6.65 -6.83 -35.78
CA TRP A 715 -7.87 -6.87 -36.60
C TRP A 715 -7.57 -7.23 -38.05
N GLN A 716 -6.58 -6.56 -38.65
CA GLN A 716 -6.16 -6.81 -40.02
C GLN A 716 -5.57 -8.22 -40.17
N LEU A 717 -4.84 -8.71 -39.17
CA LEU A 717 -4.28 -10.06 -39.13
C LEU A 717 -5.34 -11.15 -39.27
N LEU A 718 -6.49 -10.98 -38.59
CA LEU A 718 -7.63 -11.89 -38.70
C LEU A 718 -8.33 -11.75 -40.05
N ARG A 719 -8.56 -10.51 -40.49
CA ARG A 719 -9.26 -10.18 -41.75
C ARG A 719 -8.54 -10.79 -42.96
N GLU A 720 -7.23 -10.66 -43.06
CA GLU A 720 -6.43 -11.15 -44.20
C GLU A 720 -6.42 -12.68 -44.33
N ARG A 721 -6.66 -13.40 -43.23
CA ARG A 721 -6.65 -14.88 -43.23
C ARG A 721 -7.97 -15.52 -43.61
N LEU A 722 -9.09 -14.78 -43.62
CA LEU A 722 -10.43 -15.31 -43.86
C LEU A 722 -10.52 -16.20 -45.11
N ASP A 723 -9.88 -15.78 -46.20
CA ASP A 723 -9.90 -16.48 -47.50
C ASP A 723 -9.09 -17.80 -47.46
N THR A 724 -8.13 -17.95 -46.55
CA THR A 724 -7.25 -19.13 -46.44
C THR A 724 -7.71 -20.17 -45.40
N LEU A 725 -8.61 -19.78 -44.50
CA LEU A 725 -9.08 -20.65 -43.41
C LEU A 725 -10.10 -21.68 -43.90
N GLY A 726 -10.13 -22.85 -43.24
CA GLY A 726 -11.21 -23.83 -43.37
C GLY A 726 -12.53 -23.30 -42.79
N ASN A 727 -13.66 -23.92 -43.13
CA ASN A 727 -14.99 -23.38 -42.78
C ASN A 727 -15.19 -23.14 -41.27
N ASP A 728 -14.81 -24.09 -40.41
CA ASP A 728 -15.00 -23.96 -38.95
C ASP A 728 -14.13 -22.84 -38.36
N GLU A 729 -12.86 -22.77 -38.76
CA GLU A 729 -11.94 -21.72 -38.32
C GLU A 729 -12.36 -20.35 -38.84
N ARG A 730 -12.81 -20.28 -40.11
CA ARG A 730 -13.35 -19.05 -40.70
C ARG A 730 -14.56 -18.57 -39.91
N GLN A 731 -15.49 -19.46 -39.55
CA GLN A 731 -16.66 -19.09 -38.78
C GLN A 731 -16.28 -18.58 -37.37
N SER A 732 -15.27 -19.18 -36.74
CA SER A 732 -14.72 -18.68 -35.47
C SER A 732 -14.19 -17.25 -35.61
N VAL A 733 -13.40 -16.97 -36.66
CA VAL A 733 -12.87 -15.62 -36.92
C VAL A 733 -13.99 -14.63 -37.23
N VAL A 734 -14.99 -15.03 -38.02
CA VAL A 734 -16.18 -14.21 -38.30
C VAL A 734 -16.88 -13.80 -37.01
N ASN A 735 -17.10 -14.75 -36.09
CA ASN A 735 -17.73 -14.46 -34.80
C ASN A 735 -16.89 -13.49 -33.97
N ILE A 736 -15.56 -13.63 -33.96
CA ILE A 736 -14.64 -12.71 -33.27
C ILE A 736 -14.75 -11.30 -33.84
N LEU A 737 -14.72 -11.15 -35.17
CA LEU A 737 -14.84 -9.84 -35.82
C LEU A 737 -16.19 -9.19 -35.51
N LEU A 738 -17.30 -9.94 -35.59
CA LEU A 738 -18.63 -9.44 -35.22
C LEU A 738 -18.68 -8.99 -33.74
N HIS A 739 -18.23 -9.85 -32.83
CA HIS A 739 -18.26 -9.60 -31.39
C HIS A 739 -17.39 -8.39 -31.00
N ARG A 740 -16.20 -8.25 -31.58
CA ARG A 740 -15.24 -7.18 -31.24
C ARG A 740 -15.44 -5.89 -32.01
N SER A 741 -16.34 -5.86 -33.00
CA SER A 741 -16.68 -4.65 -33.77
C SER A 741 -17.10 -3.49 -32.87
N ARG A 742 -17.93 -3.76 -31.87
CA ARG A 742 -18.55 -2.73 -31.01
C ARG A 742 -17.52 -1.88 -30.23
N GLY A 743 -16.51 -2.51 -29.63
CA GLY A 743 -15.47 -1.78 -28.87
C GLY A 743 -14.53 -0.96 -29.76
N LEU A 744 -14.22 -1.47 -30.96
CA LEU A 744 -13.24 -0.87 -31.87
C LEU A 744 -13.84 0.24 -32.73
N ILE A 745 -15.10 0.13 -33.12
CA ILE A 745 -15.75 1.10 -34.01
C ILE A 745 -15.92 2.48 -33.39
N LEU A 746 -15.88 2.56 -32.05
CA LEU A 746 -15.87 3.81 -31.29
C LEU A 746 -14.59 4.63 -31.48
N ARG A 747 -13.55 4.07 -32.12
CA ARG A 747 -12.24 4.67 -32.26
C ARG A 747 -12.04 5.15 -33.69
N THR A 748 -11.82 6.47 -33.86
CA THR A 748 -11.76 7.14 -35.16
C THR A 748 -10.82 6.48 -36.17
N SER A 749 -9.66 5.99 -35.72
CA SER A 749 -8.67 5.35 -36.58
C SER A 749 -9.05 3.94 -37.04
N LEU A 750 -10.06 3.32 -36.42
CA LEU A 750 -10.48 1.94 -36.68
C LEU A 750 -11.91 1.81 -37.22
N GLY A 751 -12.72 2.87 -37.15
CA GLY A 751 -14.13 2.82 -37.58
C GLY A 751 -14.30 2.34 -39.03
N ASP A 752 -13.53 2.90 -39.97
CA ASP A 752 -13.61 2.53 -41.39
C ASP A 752 -13.20 1.08 -41.64
N ILE A 753 -12.11 0.61 -41.03
CA ILE A 753 -11.64 -0.78 -41.22
C ILE A 753 -12.64 -1.81 -40.65
N VAL A 754 -13.37 -1.45 -39.58
CA VAL A 754 -14.41 -2.31 -39.02
C VAL A 754 -15.60 -2.38 -39.99
N ILE A 755 -16.08 -1.23 -40.49
CA ILE A 755 -17.19 -1.16 -41.46
C ILE A 755 -16.85 -1.93 -42.74
N ASP A 756 -15.66 -1.70 -43.29
CA ASP A 756 -15.17 -2.39 -44.49
C ASP A 756 -15.04 -3.91 -44.27
N SER A 757 -14.62 -4.33 -43.07
CA SER A 757 -14.60 -5.75 -42.72
C SER A 757 -16.01 -6.34 -42.67
N LEU A 758 -16.98 -5.66 -42.05
CA LEU A 758 -18.35 -6.14 -41.97
C LEU A 758 -19.01 -6.26 -43.36
N ASP A 759 -18.76 -5.31 -44.27
CA ASP A 759 -19.24 -5.41 -45.65
C ASP A 759 -18.55 -6.54 -46.42
N LEU A 760 -17.22 -6.69 -46.26
CA LEU A 760 -16.46 -7.78 -46.83
C LEU A 760 -17.03 -9.15 -46.42
N LEU A 761 -17.38 -9.33 -45.15
CA LEU A 761 -17.96 -10.58 -44.64
C LEU A 761 -19.27 -10.94 -45.35
N LEU A 762 -20.10 -9.95 -45.69
CA LEU A 762 -21.34 -10.16 -46.44
C LEU A 762 -21.06 -10.45 -47.92
N VAL A 763 -20.22 -9.64 -48.57
CA VAL A 763 -19.88 -9.78 -50.00
C VAL A 763 -19.29 -11.15 -50.29
N LYS A 764 -18.48 -11.68 -49.36
CA LYS A 764 -17.86 -13.00 -49.48
C LYS A 764 -18.77 -14.16 -49.05
N GLY A 765 -19.95 -13.87 -48.47
CA GLY A 765 -20.85 -14.87 -47.93
C GLY A 765 -20.31 -15.60 -46.69
N TYR A 766 -19.42 -14.96 -45.94
CA TYR A 766 -18.82 -15.51 -44.72
C TYR A 766 -19.66 -15.27 -43.47
N ALA A 767 -20.45 -14.19 -43.45
CA ALA A 767 -21.42 -13.91 -42.41
C ALA A 767 -22.83 -13.85 -42.98
N ASP A 768 -23.80 -14.28 -42.18
CA ASP A 768 -25.21 -14.08 -42.50
C ASP A 768 -25.60 -12.61 -42.34
N LYS A 769 -26.49 -12.13 -43.22
CA LYS A 769 -27.04 -10.77 -43.21
C LYS A 769 -27.60 -10.38 -41.84
N LYS A 770 -28.30 -11.30 -41.17
CA LYS A 770 -28.89 -11.13 -39.85
C LYS A 770 -27.84 -10.85 -38.78
N ALA A 771 -26.71 -11.57 -38.82
CA ALA A 771 -25.64 -11.41 -37.83
C ALA A 771 -24.98 -10.03 -37.94
N VAL A 772 -24.66 -9.59 -39.16
CA VAL A 772 -24.07 -8.25 -39.39
C VAL A 772 -25.06 -7.16 -39.03
N LEU A 773 -26.32 -7.29 -39.45
CA LEU A 773 -27.36 -6.32 -39.15
C LEU A 773 -27.60 -6.18 -37.64
N LYS A 774 -27.62 -7.31 -36.91
CA LYS A 774 -27.67 -7.32 -35.45
C LYS A 774 -26.54 -6.49 -34.84
N THR A 775 -25.29 -6.73 -35.24
CA THR A 775 -24.13 -5.95 -34.77
C THR A 775 -24.29 -4.46 -35.05
N LEU A 776 -24.76 -4.06 -36.25
CA LEU A 776 -24.98 -2.65 -36.59
C LEU A 776 -26.04 -1.99 -35.69
N ILE A 777 -27.13 -2.70 -35.39
CA ILE A 777 -28.20 -2.22 -34.53
C ILE A 777 -27.71 -2.03 -33.10
N GLU A 778 -27.01 -3.03 -32.55
CA GLU A 778 -26.47 -2.97 -31.18
C GLU A 778 -25.49 -1.79 -31.03
N VAL A 779 -24.57 -1.60 -31.98
CA VAL A 779 -23.63 -0.48 -31.99
C VAL A 779 -24.35 0.87 -32.03
N LEU A 780 -25.30 1.03 -32.96
CA LEU A 780 -26.05 2.29 -33.10
C LEU A 780 -26.92 2.58 -31.87
N HIS A 781 -27.45 1.55 -31.23
CA HIS A 781 -28.33 1.69 -30.07
C HIS A 781 -27.55 2.01 -28.79
N TYR A 782 -26.54 1.20 -28.43
CA TYR A 782 -25.84 1.35 -27.16
C TYR A 782 -24.72 2.40 -27.19
N ASP A 783 -24.07 2.58 -28.35
CA ASP A 783 -22.90 3.45 -28.45
C ASP A 783 -23.09 4.61 -29.45
N GLY A 784 -24.27 4.74 -30.06
CA GLY A 784 -24.57 5.72 -31.11
C GLY A 784 -24.33 7.18 -30.71
N LYS A 785 -24.42 7.51 -29.42
CA LYS A 785 -24.11 8.85 -28.87
C LYS A 785 -22.60 9.12 -28.78
N GLN A 786 -21.78 8.07 -28.69
CA GLN A 786 -20.32 8.15 -28.57
C GLN A 786 -19.62 8.09 -29.93
N LEU A 787 -20.31 7.61 -30.97
CA LEU A 787 -19.80 7.56 -32.34
C LEU A 787 -19.57 8.97 -32.91
N LEU A 788 -18.53 9.09 -33.73
CA LEU A 788 -18.33 10.28 -34.55
C LEU A 788 -19.42 10.41 -35.61
N PRO A 789 -19.82 11.64 -35.99
CA PRO A 789 -20.88 11.85 -36.97
C PRO A 789 -20.66 11.15 -38.32
N ASP A 790 -19.44 11.13 -38.84
CA ASP A 790 -19.11 10.46 -40.11
C ASP A 790 -19.27 8.93 -40.01
N ILE A 791 -18.70 8.31 -38.97
CA ILE A 791 -18.81 6.86 -38.72
C ILE A 791 -20.27 6.46 -38.47
N ARG A 792 -20.99 7.25 -37.68
CA ARG A 792 -22.43 7.04 -37.44
C ARG A 792 -23.22 7.10 -38.75
N GLY A 793 -22.97 8.10 -39.59
CA GLY A 793 -23.60 8.22 -40.90
C GLY A 793 -23.37 6.99 -41.78
N LYS A 794 -22.11 6.53 -41.90
CA LYS A 794 -21.76 5.31 -42.64
C LYS A 794 -22.47 4.06 -42.09
N LEU A 795 -22.57 3.93 -40.77
CA LEU A 795 -23.29 2.82 -40.13
C LEU A 795 -24.79 2.88 -40.36
N GLU A 796 -25.40 4.07 -40.30
CA GLU A 796 -26.82 4.26 -40.61
C GLU A 796 -27.12 3.94 -42.08
N GLU A 797 -26.27 4.38 -43.01
CA GLU A 797 -26.37 4.03 -44.44
C GLU A 797 -26.20 2.52 -44.67
N PHE A 798 -25.23 1.90 -44.00
CA PHE A 798 -25.01 0.46 -44.11
C PHE A 798 -26.20 -0.32 -43.54
N LYS A 799 -26.70 0.07 -42.36
CA LYS A 799 -27.91 -0.51 -41.76
C LYS A 799 -29.10 -0.38 -42.72
N GLN A 800 -29.37 0.79 -43.28
CA GLN A 800 -30.49 1.01 -44.21
C GLN A 800 -30.38 0.12 -45.46
N ARG A 801 -29.18 -0.01 -46.03
CA ARG A 801 -28.92 -0.91 -47.17
C ARG A 801 -29.25 -2.36 -46.85
N LEU A 802 -28.96 -2.82 -45.62
CA LEU A 802 -29.29 -4.18 -45.19
C LEU A 802 -30.75 -4.34 -44.80
N GLU A 803 -31.37 -3.40 -44.09
CA GLU A 803 -32.78 -3.51 -43.70
C GLU A 803 -33.72 -3.58 -44.90
N GLY A 804 -33.38 -2.87 -46.00
CA GLY A 804 -34.25 -2.76 -47.17
C GLY A 804 -35.55 -2.03 -46.86
N ASN A 805 -36.27 -1.59 -47.89
CA ASN A 805 -37.51 -0.81 -47.73
C ASN A 805 -38.76 -1.53 -48.24
N ASP A 806 -38.57 -2.68 -48.90
CA ASP A 806 -39.66 -3.52 -49.39
C ASP A 806 -40.27 -4.37 -48.27
N PHE A 807 -41.46 -4.91 -48.55
CA PHE A 807 -42.21 -5.71 -47.57
C PHE A 807 -41.43 -6.92 -47.08
N THR A 808 -40.80 -7.69 -47.98
CA THR A 808 -40.02 -8.90 -47.65
C THR A 808 -38.86 -8.57 -46.72
N SER A 809 -38.07 -7.54 -47.05
CA SER A 809 -36.91 -7.16 -46.24
C SER A 809 -37.30 -6.66 -44.85
N GLN A 810 -38.35 -5.83 -44.77
CA GLN A 810 -38.89 -5.33 -43.50
C GLN A 810 -39.50 -6.44 -42.65
N LEU A 811 -40.19 -7.40 -43.27
CA LEU A 811 -40.74 -8.56 -42.58
C LEU A 811 -39.64 -9.44 -42.01
N ARG A 812 -38.60 -9.75 -42.79
CA ARG A 812 -37.44 -10.51 -42.31
C ARG A 812 -36.70 -9.78 -41.18
N ARG A 813 -36.62 -8.44 -41.21
CA ARG A 813 -35.98 -7.62 -40.17
C ARG A 813 -36.74 -7.62 -38.84
N TYR A 814 -38.05 -7.39 -38.85
CA TYR A 814 -38.82 -7.21 -37.62
C TYR A 814 -39.50 -8.49 -37.11
N VAL A 815 -39.75 -9.45 -37.99
CA VAL A 815 -40.38 -10.74 -37.62
C VAL A 815 -39.35 -11.87 -37.57
N GLY A 816 -38.35 -11.83 -38.45
CA GLY A 816 -37.27 -12.82 -38.50
C GLY A 816 -36.12 -12.57 -37.52
N MET A 817 -36.11 -11.45 -36.79
CA MET A 817 -35.10 -11.13 -35.78
C MET A 817 -35.77 -10.73 -34.46
N ASP A 818 -35.31 -11.32 -33.36
CA ASP A 818 -35.63 -10.89 -32.01
C ASP A 818 -34.51 -10.01 -31.43
N MET A 819 -34.81 -8.72 -31.28
CA MET A 819 -33.88 -7.67 -30.86
C MET A 819 -34.48 -6.89 -29.70
N LEU A 820 -33.73 -6.74 -28.60
CA LEU A 820 -34.15 -5.97 -27.43
C LEU A 820 -34.25 -4.47 -27.76
N GLU A 821 -33.40 -4.02 -28.68
CA GLU A 821 -33.24 -2.64 -29.15
C GLU A 821 -34.46 -2.16 -29.97
N ASP A 822 -35.33 -3.08 -30.41
CA ASP A 822 -36.59 -2.72 -31.07
C ASP A 822 -37.70 -2.37 -30.07
N ASP A 823 -37.60 -2.89 -28.84
CA ASP A 823 -38.62 -2.75 -27.80
C ASP A 823 -38.27 -1.65 -26.78
N HIS A 824 -36.98 -1.26 -26.71
CA HIS A 824 -36.47 -0.22 -25.82
C HIS A 824 -35.82 0.94 -26.60
N ASP A 825 -35.84 2.15 -26.04
CA ASP A 825 -35.07 3.29 -26.54
C ASP A 825 -33.62 3.28 -26.01
N GLU A 826 -32.80 4.23 -26.46
CA GLU A 826 -31.40 4.39 -26.06
C GLU A 826 -31.21 4.66 -24.54
N GLU A 827 -32.28 4.89 -23.78
CA GLU A 827 -32.28 5.06 -22.32
C GLU A 827 -32.80 3.83 -21.58
N GLY A 828 -33.11 2.74 -22.31
CA GLY A 828 -33.64 1.50 -21.76
C GLY A 828 -35.13 1.57 -21.40
N SER A 829 -35.84 2.63 -21.82
CA SER A 829 -37.28 2.76 -21.62
C SER A 829 -38.05 2.07 -22.74
N GLN A 830 -39.21 1.50 -22.43
CA GLN A 830 -40.01 0.77 -23.43
C GLN A 830 -40.54 1.75 -24.51
N ALA A 831 -40.08 1.57 -25.75
CA ALA A 831 -40.39 2.45 -26.88
C ALA A 831 -41.47 1.90 -27.82
N GLY A 832 -41.66 0.57 -27.83
CA GLY A 832 -42.69 -0.11 -28.62
C GLY A 832 -42.53 0.03 -30.15
N THR A 833 -41.32 0.33 -30.63
CA THR A 833 -41.06 0.57 -32.05
C THR A 833 -41.19 -0.70 -32.87
N GLY A 834 -40.65 -1.83 -32.37
CA GLY A 834 -40.77 -3.14 -33.00
C GLY A 834 -42.22 -3.59 -33.14
N GLU A 835 -43.00 -3.50 -32.06
CA GLU A 835 -44.43 -3.84 -32.09
C GLU A 835 -45.22 -3.01 -33.11
N ARG A 836 -44.97 -1.69 -33.17
CA ARG A 836 -45.59 -0.81 -34.16
C ARG A 836 -45.28 -1.25 -35.59
N ARG A 837 -44.01 -1.57 -35.88
CA ARG A 837 -43.58 -2.04 -37.20
C ARG A 837 -44.18 -3.39 -37.58
N ILE A 838 -44.23 -4.33 -36.64
CA ILE A 838 -44.89 -5.63 -36.83
C ILE A 838 -46.38 -5.44 -37.14
N ASN A 839 -47.06 -4.53 -36.44
CA ASN A 839 -48.46 -4.20 -36.71
C ASN A 839 -48.65 -3.59 -38.12
N GLU A 840 -47.82 -2.62 -38.51
CA GLU A 840 -47.84 -2.04 -39.88
C GLU A 840 -47.66 -3.12 -40.95
N LEU A 841 -46.74 -4.06 -40.75
CA LEU A 841 -46.51 -5.18 -41.67
C LEU A 841 -47.70 -6.15 -41.71
N ALA A 842 -48.28 -6.46 -40.55
CA ALA A 842 -49.46 -7.30 -40.45
C ALA A 842 -50.67 -6.70 -41.18
N GLN A 843 -50.89 -5.38 -41.05
CA GLN A 843 -51.94 -4.67 -41.77
C GLN A 843 -51.74 -4.73 -43.29
N LYS A 844 -50.52 -4.51 -43.77
CA LYS A 844 -50.19 -4.63 -45.20
C LYS A 844 -50.42 -6.06 -45.71
N ALA A 845 -50.02 -7.06 -44.94
CA ALA A 845 -50.22 -8.47 -45.28
C ALA A 845 -51.70 -8.88 -45.32
N ALA A 846 -52.52 -8.37 -44.40
CA ALA A 846 -53.97 -8.60 -44.40
C ALA A 846 -54.68 -7.92 -45.59
N GLN A 847 -54.23 -6.73 -45.99
CA GLN A 847 -54.81 -5.99 -47.12
C GLN A 847 -54.36 -6.54 -48.49
N ASN A 848 -53.19 -7.18 -48.56
CA ASN A 848 -52.66 -7.74 -49.80
C ASN A 848 -52.01 -9.11 -49.56
N LYS A 849 -52.79 -10.17 -49.80
CA LYS A 849 -52.37 -11.57 -49.68
C LYS A 849 -51.19 -11.94 -50.60
N GLU A 850 -51.03 -11.25 -51.74
CA GLU A 850 -49.93 -11.52 -52.67
C GLU A 850 -48.57 -11.15 -52.06
N LEU A 851 -48.53 -10.22 -51.10
CA LEU A 851 -47.31 -9.88 -50.35
C LEU A 851 -46.93 -10.96 -49.35
N LEU A 852 -47.91 -11.60 -48.71
CA LEU A 852 -47.68 -12.60 -47.66
C LEU A 852 -47.32 -13.98 -48.24
N THR A 853 -47.91 -14.36 -49.37
CA THR A 853 -47.80 -15.73 -49.92
C THR A 853 -46.36 -16.19 -50.12
N PRO A 854 -45.43 -15.39 -50.70
CA PRO A 854 -44.02 -15.76 -50.85
C PRO A 854 -43.27 -15.93 -49.52
N GLU A 855 -43.74 -15.31 -48.44
CA GLU A 855 -43.07 -15.30 -47.14
C GLU A 855 -43.50 -16.46 -46.24
N LEU A 856 -44.58 -17.16 -46.59
CA LEU A 856 -45.12 -18.24 -45.77
C LEU A 856 -44.12 -19.39 -45.58
N GLU A 857 -43.25 -19.66 -46.56
CA GLU A 857 -42.27 -20.76 -46.48
C GLU A 857 -41.38 -20.68 -45.24
N TRP A 858 -40.92 -19.47 -44.87
CA TRP A 858 -40.05 -19.28 -43.71
C TRP A 858 -40.83 -18.88 -42.44
N LEU A 859 -41.97 -18.19 -42.59
CA LEU A 859 -42.80 -17.75 -41.44
C LEU A 859 -43.33 -18.91 -40.59
N VAL A 860 -43.48 -20.09 -41.18
CA VAL A 860 -43.96 -21.32 -40.51
C VAL A 860 -42.83 -22.12 -39.85
N THR A 861 -41.62 -21.56 -39.77
CA THR A 861 -40.42 -22.23 -39.25
C THR A 861 -39.82 -21.47 -38.08
N SER A 862 -38.80 -22.04 -37.45
CA SER A 862 -37.99 -21.37 -36.42
C SER A 862 -37.26 -20.11 -36.89
N GLU A 863 -37.21 -19.81 -38.19
CA GLU A 863 -36.65 -18.55 -38.70
C GLU A 863 -37.48 -17.31 -38.31
N ALA A 864 -38.78 -17.48 -38.05
CA ALA A 864 -39.66 -16.41 -37.57
C ALA A 864 -39.62 -16.31 -36.04
N GLU A 865 -38.55 -15.73 -35.50
CA GLU A 865 -38.34 -15.56 -34.06
C GLU A 865 -39.47 -14.77 -33.38
N LYS A 866 -39.95 -13.68 -34.01
CA LYS A 866 -41.15 -12.92 -33.58
C LYS A 866 -42.43 -13.37 -34.29
N GLY A 867 -42.46 -14.61 -34.81
CA GLY A 867 -43.59 -15.18 -35.54
C GLY A 867 -44.89 -15.15 -34.73
N LEU A 868 -44.84 -15.44 -33.42
CA LEU A 868 -46.01 -15.37 -32.53
C LEU A 868 -46.63 -13.97 -32.49
N GLN A 869 -45.81 -12.93 -32.34
CA GLN A 869 -46.28 -11.55 -32.29
C GLN A 869 -46.86 -11.11 -33.64
N PHE A 870 -46.18 -11.43 -34.74
CA PHE A 870 -46.67 -11.12 -36.09
C PHE A 870 -47.97 -11.84 -36.40
N GLY A 871 -48.09 -13.13 -36.06
CA GLY A 871 -49.31 -13.90 -36.24
C GLY A 871 -50.49 -13.30 -35.51
N TYR A 872 -50.27 -12.85 -34.26
CA TYR A 872 -51.30 -12.17 -33.48
C TYR A 872 -51.76 -10.87 -34.14
N GLN A 873 -50.83 -10.01 -34.53
CA GLN A 873 -51.17 -8.75 -35.21
C GLN A 873 -51.86 -9.01 -36.57
N LEU A 874 -51.46 -10.06 -37.30
CA LEU A 874 -52.08 -10.44 -38.57
C LEU A 874 -53.51 -10.92 -38.38
N GLY A 875 -53.79 -11.74 -37.36
CA GLY A 875 -55.15 -12.16 -37.03
C GLY A 875 -56.03 -11.03 -36.52
N LEU A 876 -55.46 -10.01 -35.88
CA LEU A 876 -56.18 -8.77 -35.57
C LEU A 876 -56.47 -7.96 -36.83
N ALA A 877 -55.57 -7.93 -37.82
CA ALA A 877 -55.79 -7.21 -39.07
C ALA A 877 -56.77 -7.93 -40.03
N ASP A 878 -56.78 -9.27 -40.06
CA ASP A 878 -57.71 -10.08 -40.85
C ASP A 878 -59.05 -10.29 -40.12
N VAL A 879 -59.94 -9.30 -40.24
CA VAL A 879 -61.22 -9.24 -39.52
C VAL A 879 -62.11 -10.48 -39.72
N ASN A 880 -62.10 -11.05 -40.92
CA ASN A 880 -62.95 -12.21 -41.29
C ASN A 880 -62.20 -13.55 -41.19
N PHE A 881 -60.89 -13.51 -40.92
CA PHE A 881 -59.98 -14.65 -40.93
C PHE A 881 -59.93 -15.37 -42.29
N GLU A 882 -59.92 -14.62 -43.39
CA GLU A 882 -59.86 -15.11 -44.77
C GLU A 882 -58.52 -15.75 -45.13
N LEU A 883 -57.44 -15.38 -44.44
CA LEU A 883 -56.10 -15.95 -44.62
C LEU A 883 -55.95 -17.33 -43.96
N LEU A 884 -56.81 -17.67 -43.00
CA LEU A 884 -56.67 -18.88 -42.16
C LEU A 884 -56.49 -20.18 -42.96
N PRO A 885 -57.25 -20.47 -44.03
CA PRO A 885 -57.06 -21.70 -44.81
C PRO A 885 -55.66 -21.79 -45.44
N VAL A 886 -55.12 -20.66 -45.90
CA VAL A 886 -53.78 -20.60 -46.51
C VAL A 886 -52.68 -20.72 -45.46
N LEU A 887 -52.87 -20.14 -44.26
CA LEU A 887 -51.93 -20.30 -43.16
C LEU A 887 -51.87 -21.76 -42.68
N ILE A 888 -53.02 -22.44 -42.57
CA ILE A 888 -53.08 -23.85 -42.20
C ILE A 888 -52.40 -24.71 -43.28
N ASP A 889 -52.71 -24.47 -44.55
CA ASP A 889 -52.10 -25.21 -45.67
C ASP A 889 -50.57 -25.04 -45.71
N ALA A 890 -50.07 -23.81 -45.52
CA ALA A 890 -48.64 -23.53 -45.44
C ALA A 890 -47.95 -24.33 -44.32
N HIS A 891 -48.55 -24.41 -43.12
CA HIS A 891 -48.00 -25.21 -42.02
C HIS A 891 -48.11 -26.72 -42.27
N GLN A 892 -49.13 -27.20 -42.99
CA GLN A 892 -49.24 -28.63 -43.37
C GLN A 892 -48.17 -29.05 -44.38
N ASN A 893 -47.78 -28.12 -45.27
CA ASN A 893 -46.85 -28.35 -46.36
C ASN A 893 -45.41 -27.94 -46.04
N ALA A 894 -45.16 -27.38 -44.85
CA ALA A 894 -43.84 -26.96 -44.39
C ALA A 894 -42.83 -28.11 -44.29
N ALA A 895 -41.55 -27.81 -44.57
CA ALA A 895 -40.42 -28.74 -44.53
C ALA A 895 -39.85 -28.92 -43.11
N GLU A 896 -38.64 -29.51 -42.97
CA GLU A 896 -37.96 -29.66 -41.67
C GLU A 896 -37.80 -28.31 -40.93
N LYS A 897 -37.87 -28.31 -39.58
CA LYS A 897 -37.88 -27.13 -38.67
C LYS A 897 -39.18 -26.31 -38.63
N THR A 898 -40.31 -26.90 -39.00
CA THR A 898 -41.64 -26.31 -38.79
C THR A 898 -41.86 -25.98 -37.30
N ASN A 899 -42.38 -24.79 -37.01
CA ASN A 899 -42.94 -24.44 -35.71
C ASN A 899 -44.38 -23.91 -35.89
N VAL A 900 -45.11 -23.75 -34.79
CA VAL A 900 -46.48 -23.20 -34.84
C VAL A 900 -46.59 -21.84 -34.16
N TYR A 901 -45.49 -21.11 -33.98
CA TYR A 901 -45.52 -19.84 -33.25
C TYR A 901 -46.35 -18.82 -34.01
N PHE A 902 -46.09 -18.67 -35.30
CA PHE A 902 -46.88 -17.81 -36.18
C PHE A 902 -48.37 -18.19 -36.19
N LEU A 903 -48.69 -19.47 -36.40
CA LEU A 903 -50.09 -19.93 -36.37
C LEU A 903 -50.75 -19.72 -35.01
N SER A 904 -50.04 -19.97 -33.92
CA SER A 904 -50.56 -19.80 -32.55
C SER A 904 -50.95 -18.36 -32.28
N GLY A 905 -50.14 -17.40 -32.74
CA GLY A 905 -50.45 -15.98 -32.61
C GLY A 905 -51.73 -15.63 -33.35
N TYR A 906 -51.87 -16.12 -34.57
CA TYR A 906 -53.07 -15.91 -35.37
C TYR A 906 -54.31 -16.55 -34.72
N PHE A 907 -54.18 -17.77 -34.20
CA PHE A 907 -55.22 -18.46 -33.44
C PHE A 907 -55.57 -17.71 -32.14
N ARG A 908 -54.62 -16.98 -31.54
CA ARG A 908 -54.91 -16.14 -30.37
C ARG A 908 -55.91 -15.03 -30.71
N ALA A 909 -55.68 -14.33 -31.82
CA ALA A 909 -56.63 -13.32 -32.29
C ALA A 909 -58.00 -13.96 -32.67
N LEU A 910 -57.98 -15.17 -33.23
CA LEU A 910 -59.21 -15.94 -33.51
C LEU A 910 -59.98 -16.30 -32.24
N PHE A 911 -59.30 -16.77 -31.20
CA PHE A 911 -59.91 -17.06 -29.91
C PHE A 911 -60.55 -15.81 -29.29
N GLU A 912 -59.79 -14.70 -29.23
CA GLU A 912 -60.24 -13.44 -28.63
C GLU A 912 -61.46 -12.84 -29.35
N ARG A 913 -61.64 -13.12 -30.65
CA ARG A 913 -62.78 -12.63 -31.46
C ARG A 913 -63.92 -13.62 -31.63
N ASN A 914 -63.63 -14.91 -31.77
CA ASN A 914 -64.61 -15.95 -32.11
C ASN A 914 -64.17 -17.32 -31.57
N GLN A 915 -64.32 -17.51 -30.26
CA GLN A 915 -64.01 -18.75 -29.56
C GLN A 915 -64.69 -20.00 -30.17
N PRO A 916 -65.98 -20.00 -30.58
CA PRO A 916 -66.58 -21.16 -31.24
C PRO A 916 -65.88 -21.57 -32.55
N LYS A 917 -65.49 -20.60 -33.38
CA LYS A 917 -64.74 -20.85 -34.62
C LYS A 917 -63.32 -21.36 -34.31
N TRP A 918 -62.67 -20.82 -33.28
CA TRP A 918 -61.37 -21.33 -32.81
C TRP A 918 -61.43 -22.82 -32.42
N GLU A 919 -62.45 -23.25 -31.68
CA GLU A 919 -62.67 -24.67 -31.34
C GLU A 919 -62.90 -25.54 -32.57
N GLU A 920 -63.72 -25.07 -33.50
CA GLU A 920 -64.03 -25.78 -34.74
C GLU A 920 -62.77 -26.00 -35.60
N GLU A 921 -61.92 -24.98 -35.71
CA GLU A 921 -60.68 -25.05 -36.49
C GLU A 921 -59.63 -25.94 -35.82
N LEU A 922 -59.55 -25.95 -34.49
CA LEU A 922 -58.69 -26.92 -33.77
C LEU A 922 -59.17 -28.37 -33.96
N ASP A 923 -60.48 -28.61 -34.02
CA ASP A 923 -61.02 -29.94 -34.37
C ASP A 923 -60.70 -30.33 -35.81
N LYS A 924 -60.77 -29.39 -36.76
CA LYS A 924 -60.33 -29.65 -38.15
C LYS A 924 -58.84 -29.99 -38.23
N ILE A 925 -57.99 -29.30 -37.45
CA ILE A 925 -56.55 -29.58 -37.39
C ILE A 925 -56.28 -30.95 -36.72
N LEU A 926 -57.09 -31.36 -35.74
CA LEU A 926 -57.00 -32.69 -35.11
C LEU A 926 -57.16 -33.81 -36.15
N GLU A 927 -58.08 -33.62 -37.10
CA GLU A 927 -58.34 -34.56 -38.20
C GLU A 927 -57.26 -34.48 -39.31
N ALA A 928 -56.43 -33.44 -39.33
CA ALA A 928 -55.33 -33.26 -40.29
C ALA A 928 -54.02 -33.97 -39.84
N SER A 929 -53.41 -34.74 -40.76
CA SER A 929 -52.42 -35.77 -40.39
C SER A 929 -51.07 -35.26 -39.85
N LYS A 930 -50.59 -34.07 -40.27
CA LYS A 930 -49.27 -33.52 -39.88
C LYS A 930 -49.29 -32.51 -38.73
N LEU A 931 -50.35 -31.71 -38.59
CA LEU A 931 -50.42 -30.64 -37.59
C LEU A 931 -51.00 -31.08 -36.24
N ARG A 932 -51.65 -32.25 -36.17
CA ARG A 932 -52.22 -32.78 -34.92
C ARG A 932 -51.22 -32.89 -33.75
N PHE A 933 -49.93 -33.07 -34.02
CA PHE A 933 -48.88 -33.11 -33.00
C PHE A 933 -48.70 -31.75 -32.30
N TRP A 934 -49.02 -30.65 -32.99
CA TRP A 934 -48.88 -29.29 -32.50
C TRP A 934 -50.13 -28.73 -31.81
N ILE A 935 -51.22 -29.51 -31.73
CA ILE A 935 -52.45 -29.10 -31.04
C ILE A 935 -52.21 -28.64 -29.59
N PRO A 936 -51.37 -29.31 -28.76
CA PRO A 936 -51.09 -28.82 -27.42
C PRO A 936 -50.45 -27.42 -27.42
N GLU A 937 -49.46 -27.20 -28.29
CA GLU A 937 -48.73 -25.93 -28.40
C GLU A 937 -49.64 -24.82 -28.93
N LEU A 938 -50.44 -25.10 -29.97
CA LEU A 938 -51.45 -24.19 -30.52
C LEU A 938 -52.48 -23.81 -29.46
N THR A 939 -52.97 -24.78 -28.68
CA THR A 939 -53.97 -24.54 -27.63
C THR A 939 -53.38 -23.65 -26.55
N TRP A 940 -52.23 -24.02 -25.98
CA TRP A 940 -51.58 -23.30 -24.88
C TRP A 940 -51.21 -21.86 -25.25
N ARG A 941 -50.75 -21.60 -26.48
CA ARG A 941 -50.31 -20.27 -26.91
C ARG A 941 -51.41 -19.38 -27.47
N SER A 942 -52.58 -19.92 -27.82
CA SER A 942 -53.67 -19.15 -28.41
C SER A 942 -54.81 -18.78 -27.44
N GLY A 943 -55.07 -19.55 -26.39
CA GLY A 943 -56.14 -19.21 -25.45
C GLY A 943 -56.11 -20.02 -24.15
N PRO A 944 -56.92 -19.65 -23.15
CA PRO A 944 -57.15 -20.48 -21.97
C PRO A 944 -57.70 -21.85 -22.37
N VAL A 945 -57.31 -22.88 -21.63
CA VAL A 945 -57.77 -24.25 -21.86
C VAL A 945 -59.27 -24.35 -21.52
N THR A 946 -60.10 -24.50 -22.55
CA THR A 946 -61.52 -24.85 -22.42
C THR A 946 -61.67 -26.34 -22.12
N ASP A 947 -62.82 -26.77 -21.61
CA ASP A 947 -63.09 -28.20 -21.40
C ASP A 947 -62.94 -29.01 -22.70
N ARG A 948 -63.43 -28.47 -23.83
CA ARG A 948 -63.32 -29.10 -25.16
C ARG A 948 -61.86 -29.19 -25.63
N ALA A 949 -61.06 -28.16 -25.42
CA ALA A 949 -59.63 -28.20 -25.76
C ALA A 949 -58.83 -29.12 -24.83
N ALA A 950 -59.17 -29.18 -23.54
CA ALA A 950 -58.61 -30.14 -22.59
C ALA A 950 -58.90 -31.59 -23.01
N GLU A 951 -60.15 -31.89 -23.35
CA GLU A 951 -60.56 -33.21 -23.85
C GLU A 951 -59.82 -33.58 -25.15
N ARG A 952 -59.63 -32.61 -26.06
CA ARG A 952 -58.86 -32.78 -27.29
C ARG A 952 -57.40 -33.18 -27.02
N VAL A 953 -56.72 -32.42 -26.15
CA VAL A 953 -55.33 -32.72 -25.76
C VAL A 953 -55.23 -34.04 -25.01
N LEU A 954 -56.16 -34.32 -24.09
CA LEU A 954 -56.22 -35.59 -23.36
C LEU A 954 -56.40 -36.77 -24.31
N SER A 955 -57.24 -36.63 -25.35
CA SER A 955 -57.42 -37.66 -26.38
C SER A 955 -56.14 -37.93 -27.16
N LEU A 956 -55.34 -36.89 -27.47
CA LEU A 956 -54.06 -37.04 -28.14
C LEU A 956 -53.02 -37.78 -27.27
N ILE A 957 -52.98 -37.48 -25.97
CA ILE A 957 -52.12 -38.18 -24.99
C ILE A 957 -52.53 -39.65 -24.89
N GLN A 958 -53.83 -39.93 -24.73
CA GLN A 958 -54.35 -41.30 -24.63
C GLN A 958 -54.08 -42.13 -25.89
N ARG A 959 -54.04 -41.49 -27.06
CA ARG A 959 -53.71 -42.13 -28.35
C ARG A 959 -52.19 -42.26 -28.59
N GLY A 960 -51.35 -41.77 -27.68
CA GLY A 960 -49.88 -41.79 -27.81
C GLY A 960 -49.35 -40.93 -28.96
N ILE A 961 -50.12 -39.92 -29.39
CA ILE A 961 -49.73 -39.03 -30.51
C ILE A 961 -48.80 -37.92 -30.00
N VAL A 962 -49.01 -37.45 -28.77
CA VAL A 962 -48.16 -36.49 -28.07
C VAL A 962 -47.75 -37.08 -26.72
N GLY A 963 -46.52 -36.79 -26.28
CA GLY A 963 -45.88 -37.38 -25.10
C GLY A 963 -45.97 -36.52 -23.84
#